data_AF-A0A971GXZ0-F1
#
_entry.id   AF-A0A971GXZ0-F1
#
_cell.length_a   1.000
_cell.length_b   1.000
_cell.length_c   1.000
_cell.angle_alpha   90.00
_cell.angle_beta   90.00
_cell.angle_gamma   90.00
#
_symmetry.space_group_name_H-M   'P 1'
#
loop_
_entity.id
_entity.type
_entity.pdbx_description
1 polymer ?
#
loop_
_entity_poly.entity_id
_entity_poly.type
_entity_poly.pdbx_seq_one_letter_code
_entity_poly.pdbx_strand_id
1 'polypeptide(L)'
;MNAAAISWWQPLVVVLQLVILVMLLSWLALAALKWSLLHSYRSRVSVLAYYDRLLLALEDHKLFWPEQSQFGPYQPPVEGAFGQLQAFETYLEAAGSIAEPLRTAQLPSCSLADIVTLRCWGMVHSTWQVWKQVRLLADRLSDATSAYTELQNYRERVLAIPSDVRAQVALRRYELEQAALHLESERVVQTNGLDAYDTGIGSLDRQISSLESDLGESGEVDPAVLERATELLGSVTQGISILTHDLSALTTARTSAEEALERDAELLSSVQDCWRAIQRRGFREQAIDEVLLGLAASRDDLQTRLSQRSREAFRTVLAQSDAYNERVQLLQADLEGIENSLSEVDANLHTAADELSAAGVLLRTFHEQSPLTHADVTSALYDTASAQLAAASDTRQQGTREALKTAGAQADLSRRQAADVTTRIAVFQERTGTTMMLWQRLNHGDISDLRERMAKTVARLDEYPKHQPATTELQRNIELAQREAELALSYMSAELRERGEVIESQLDDTLEALQYAARGTEYVAGGIGQLNELIEGIEKKRLQTEQEVAMLLYVDLPAVEQLSGSMLVELRETLINLAMTIRRDGAQLLDPSQTEYDQALRFVLPNLRRQLDQVRSAHATNIRQMQLQYEAERNQLARSWAQLESIDLSQLSVVEPLIAKAEAEYQAWQQDTAEAQDNPYLMSQVLGRRSAELDQRLNALQCDIADARVSLKELDKAFQQRYSQANAMRERLRQISASSMWPNLPWDIEADRSWAQVVEMQKRIQQADTLPALLDAWQHALGASTELVKLYERGEAQARDGLGHLQNELKAVQAIKQRVQHQADAAMRRDETDETRKLAKLVAQTDHLIALSLKEAHFDAAMRHLKQAREALMRL
;
A
#
# COMPACT_ATOMS: atom_id res chain seq x y z
N MET A 1 -89.44 -4.39 -23.15
CA MET A 1 -89.73 -3.45 -24.26
C MET A 1 -88.93 -2.18 -24.02
N ASN A 2 -88.34 -1.66 -25.10
CA ASN A 2 -87.42 -0.52 -25.25
C ASN A 2 -85.91 -0.84 -25.19
N ALA A 3 -85.21 -0.24 -26.16
CA ALA A 3 -83.81 -0.40 -26.59
C ALA A 3 -83.58 -1.64 -27.48
N ALA A 4 -83.17 -1.55 -28.75
CA ALA A 4 -82.34 -0.53 -29.36
C ALA A 4 -82.65 -0.39 -30.87
N ALA A 5 -83.16 0.78 -31.25
CA ALA A 5 -83.06 1.25 -32.63
C ALA A 5 -81.64 1.82 -32.82
N ILE A 6 -80.64 0.97 -33.03
CA ILE A 6 -79.35 1.41 -33.57
C ILE A 6 -79.58 1.54 -35.07
N SER A 7 -79.73 2.79 -35.47
CA SER A 7 -80.02 3.16 -36.84
C SER A 7 -78.85 2.79 -37.75
N TRP A 8 -79.11 1.92 -38.72
CA TRP A 8 -78.20 1.34 -39.72
C TRP A 8 -77.32 2.34 -40.51
N TRP A 9 -77.56 3.66 -40.40
CA TRP A 9 -76.78 4.71 -41.07
C TRP A 9 -75.49 5.14 -40.33
N GLN A 10 -75.35 4.87 -39.02
CA GLN A 10 -74.17 5.28 -38.24
C GLN A 10 -72.83 4.66 -38.71
N PRO A 11 -72.69 3.34 -38.94
CA PRO A 11 -71.45 2.78 -39.47
C PRO A 11 -71.13 3.30 -40.89
N LEU A 12 -72.16 3.64 -41.67
CA LEU A 12 -72.01 4.17 -43.02
C LEU A 12 -71.47 5.62 -43.00
N VAL A 13 -71.85 6.43 -42.01
CA VAL A 13 -71.28 7.77 -41.78
C VAL A 13 -69.81 7.69 -41.35
N VAL A 14 -69.45 6.75 -40.48
CA VAL A 14 -68.04 6.58 -40.06
C VAL A 14 -67.14 6.16 -41.24
N VAL A 15 -67.62 5.23 -42.08
CA VAL A 15 -66.89 4.85 -43.30
C VAL A 15 -66.76 6.04 -44.25
N LEU A 16 -67.82 6.83 -44.44
CA LEU A 16 -67.77 8.05 -45.27
C LEU A 16 -66.77 9.08 -44.73
N GLN A 17 -66.73 9.30 -43.41
CA GLN A 17 -65.77 10.21 -42.77
C GLN A 17 -64.32 9.72 -42.92
N LEU A 18 -64.07 8.41 -42.78
CA LEU A 18 -62.76 7.81 -43.01
C LEU A 18 -62.29 7.98 -44.46
N VAL A 19 -63.19 7.78 -45.42
CA VAL A 19 -62.90 7.96 -46.84
C VAL A 19 -62.58 9.43 -47.13
N ILE A 20 -63.36 10.38 -46.61
CA ILE A 20 -63.10 11.82 -46.74
C ILE A 20 -61.75 12.20 -46.10
N LEU A 21 -61.42 11.65 -44.94
CA LEU A 21 -60.15 11.91 -44.26
C LEU A 21 -58.95 11.43 -45.09
N VAL A 22 -59.01 10.22 -45.65
CA VAL A 22 -57.93 9.68 -46.50
C VAL A 22 -57.77 10.51 -47.78
N MET A 23 -58.87 11.00 -48.36
CA MET A 23 -58.84 11.89 -49.53
C MET A 23 -58.14 13.22 -49.19
N LEU A 24 -58.52 13.88 -48.11
CA LEU A 24 -57.93 15.14 -47.65
C LEU A 24 -56.44 15.00 -47.30
N LEU A 25 -56.04 13.88 -46.66
CA LEU A 25 -54.65 13.62 -46.28
C LEU A 25 -53.75 13.46 -47.51
N SER A 26 -54.23 12.75 -48.53
CA SER A 26 -53.49 12.58 -49.79
C SER A 26 -53.27 13.91 -50.53
N TRP A 27 -54.26 14.80 -50.49
CA TRP A 27 -54.19 16.11 -51.11
C TRP A 27 -53.27 17.05 -50.34
N LEU A 28 -53.36 17.08 -49.01
CA LEU A 28 -52.47 17.87 -48.14
C LEU A 28 -51.01 17.44 -48.29
N ALA A 29 -50.73 16.14 -48.35
CA ALA A 29 -49.38 15.62 -48.59
C ALA A 29 -48.82 16.06 -49.95
N LEU A 30 -49.64 16.02 -51.01
CA LEU A 30 -49.26 16.49 -52.34
C LEU A 30 -48.98 18.00 -52.35
N ALA A 31 -49.83 18.79 -51.67
CA ALA A 31 -49.67 20.23 -51.57
C ALA A 31 -48.39 20.61 -50.81
N ALA A 32 -48.10 19.94 -49.69
CA ALA A 32 -46.89 20.16 -48.91
C ALA A 32 -45.61 19.82 -49.71
N LEU A 33 -45.60 18.71 -50.45
CA LEU A 33 -44.46 18.32 -51.27
C LEU A 33 -44.21 19.29 -52.43
N LYS A 34 -45.28 19.71 -53.12
CA LYS A 34 -45.17 20.74 -54.16
C LYS A 34 -44.69 22.07 -53.61
N TRP A 35 -45.18 22.47 -52.44
CA TRP A 35 -44.73 23.70 -51.79
C TRP A 35 -43.24 23.63 -51.46
N SER A 36 -42.76 22.52 -50.89
CA SER A 36 -41.32 22.31 -50.62
C SER A 36 -40.47 22.34 -51.90
N LEU A 37 -40.94 21.74 -52.99
CA LEU A 37 -40.24 21.70 -54.27
C LEU A 37 -40.15 23.07 -54.96
N LEU A 38 -41.12 23.94 -54.73
CA LEU A 38 -41.23 25.26 -55.39
C LEU A 38 -40.67 26.41 -54.55
N HIS A 39 -40.82 26.38 -53.22
CA HIS A 39 -40.60 27.55 -52.36
C HIS A 39 -39.51 27.37 -51.29
N SER A 40 -38.92 26.18 -51.13
CA SER A 40 -37.83 26.01 -50.16
C SER A 40 -36.48 26.53 -50.69
N TYR A 41 -35.53 26.81 -49.80
CA TYR A 41 -34.15 27.18 -50.19
C TYR A 41 -33.47 26.09 -51.04
N ARG A 42 -33.85 24.82 -50.82
CA ARG A 42 -33.50 23.67 -51.67
C ARG A 42 -34.62 23.34 -52.66
N SER A 43 -35.23 24.37 -53.25
CA SER A 43 -36.22 24.20 -54.31
C SER A 43 -35.54 23.62 -55.54
N ARG A 44 -36.32 22.96 -56.39
CA ARG A 44 -35.81 22.43 -57.66
C ARG A 44 -35.17 23.53 -58.51
N VAL A 45 -35.75 24.73 -58.51
CA VAL A 45 -35.27 25.87 -59.32
C VAL A 45 -33.96 26.42 -58.77
N SER A 46 -33.84 26.62 -57.45
CA SER A 46 -32.61 27.16 -56.86
C SER A 46 -31.43 26.20 -56.99
N VAL A 47 -31.65 24.90 -56.78
CA VAL A 47 -30.60 23.88 -56.88
C VAL A 47 -30.11 23.73 -58.32
N LEU A 48 -31.01 23.74 -59.31
CA LEU A 48 -30.63 23.70 -60.72
C LEU A 48 -29.92 24.98 -61.18
N ALA A 49 -30.37 26.16 -60.73
CA ALA A 49 -29.70 27.42 -61.04
C ALA A 49 -28.30 27.51 -60.41
N TYR A 50 -28.09 26.88 -59.24
CA TYR A 50 -26.78 26.80 -58.61
C TYR A 50 -25.84 25.84 -59.36
N TYR A 51 -26.35 24.71 -59.84
CA TYR A 51 -25.61 23.82 -60.75
C TYR A 51 -25.15 24.56 -62.01
N ASP A 52 -26.02 25.35 -62.64
CA ASP A 52 -25.66 26.13 -63.84
C ASP A 52 -24.56 27.15 -63.57
N ARG A 53 -24.54 27.80 -62.40
CA ARG A 53 -23.45 28.70 -62.01
C ARG A 53 -22.12 27.98 -61.84
N LEU A 54 -22.14 26.79 -61.24
CA LEU A 54 -20.94 25.99 -61.06
C LEU A 54 -20.40 25.44 -62.38
N LEU A 55 -21.26 25.14 -63.36
CA LEU A 55 -20.83 24.82 -64.73
C LEU A 55 -20.12 26.00 -65.40
N LEU A 56 -20.66 27.21 -65.29
CA LEU A 56 -19.99 28.42 -65.81
C LEU A 56 -18.65 28.67 -65.11
N ALA A 57 -18.57 28.43 -63.80
CA ALA A 57 -17.34 28.57 -63.04
C ALA A 57 -16.27 27.52 -63.43
N LEU A 58 -16.70 26.30 -63.79
CA LEU A 58 -15.80 25.28 -64.33
C LEU A 58 -15.20 25.74 -65.67
N GLU A 59 -15.99 26.35 -66.54
CA GLU A 59 -15.50 26.90 -67.81
C GLU A 59 -14.48 28.04 -67.59
N ASP A 60 -14.74 28.96 -66.65
CA ASP A 60 -13.79 30.05 -66.33
C ASP A 60 -12.46 29.50 -65.81
N HIS A 61 -12.48 28.48 -64.94
CA HIS A 61 -11.25 27.86 -64.45
C HIS A 61 -10.52 27.05 -65.51
N LYS A 62 -11.23 26.35 -66.40
CA LYS A 62 -10.59 25.66 -67.54
C LYS A 62 -9.87 26.63 -68.48
N LEU A 63 -10.35 27.87 -68.61
CA LEU A 63 -9.68 28.91 -69.39
C LEU A 63 -8.48 29.53 -68.67
N PHE A 64 -8.53 29.64 -67.35
CA PHE A 64 -7.46 30.25 -66.56
C PHE A 64 -6.23 29.35 -66.42
N TRP A 65 -6.44 28.04 -66.22
CA TRP A 65 -5.35 27.09 -66.00
C TRP A 65 -4.77 26.64 -67.35
N PRO A 66 -3.44 26.76 -67.57
CA PRO A 66 -2.81 26.32 -68.82
C PRO A 66 -2.98 24.81 -69.01
N GLU A 67 -2.95 24.26 -70.23
CA GLU A 67 -3.13 22.81 -70.46
C GLU A 67 -1.92 21.95 -70.03
N GLN A 68 -0.76 22.57 -69.77
CA GLN A 68 0.47 21.89 -69.33
C GLN A 68 1.02 22.54 -68.06
N SER A 69 1.59 21.71 -67.18
CA SER A 69 2.31 22.16 -65.98
C SER A 69 3.45 23.10 -66.37
N GLN A 70 3.50 24.28 -65.75
CA GLN A 70 4.63 25.21 -65.87
C GLN A 70 5.77 24.79 -64.94
N PHE A 71 6.98 25.31 -65.18
CA PHE A 71 8.18 25.07 -64.35
C PHE A 71 8.39 26.23 -63.36
N GLY A 72 9.25 25.99 -62.36
CA GLY A 72 9.65 27.00 -61.37
C GLY A 72 8.59 27.25 -60.27
N PRO A 73 8.49 28.49 -59.73
CA PRO A 73 7.64 28.78 -58.55
C PRO A 73 6.14 28.55 -58.79
N TYR A 74 5.72 28.46 -60.05
CA TYR A 74 4.34 28.19 -60.46
C TYR A 74 3.96 26.71 -60.45
N GLN A 75 4.93 25.79 -60.48
CA GLN A 75 4.66 24.36 -60.64
C GLN A 75 3.82 23.78 -59.48
N PRO A 76 4.17 23.97 -58.20
CA PRO A 76 3.41 23.36 -57.11
C PRO A 76 1.93 23.79 -57.01
N PRO A 77 1.57 25.10 -57.13
CA PRO A 77 0.17 25.49 -57.07
C PRO A 77 -0.62 25.10 -58.32
N VAL A 78 0.02 25.04 -59.50
CA VAL A 78 -0.64 24.63 -60.75
C VAL A 78 -0.94 23.12 -60.75
N GLU A 79 -0.01 22.27 -60.32
CA GLU A 79 -0.25 20.82 -60.17
C GLU A 79 -1.39 20.53 -59.18
N GLY A 80 -1.41 21.25 -58.04
CA GLY A 80 -2.50 21.16 -57.06
C GLY A 80 -3.85 21.59 -57.63
N ALA A 81 -3.86 22.66 -58.45
CA ALA A 81 -5.08 23.13 -59.11
C ALA A 81 -5.64 22.12 -60.11
N PHE A 82 -4.80 21.46 -60.92
CA PHE A 82 -5.29 20.45 -61.88
C PHE A 82 -6.01 19.28 -61.21
N GLY A 83 -5.48 18.77 -60.09
CA GLY A 83 -6.13 17.71 -59.34
C GLY A 83 -7.52 18.11 -58.84
N GLN A 84 -7.65 19.34 -58.34
CA GLN A 84 -8.93 19.89 -57.90
C GLN A 84 -9.88 20.19 -59.07
N LEU A 85 -9.35 20.60 -60.23
CA LEU A 85 -10.14 20.87 -61.44
C LEU A 85 -10.78 19.59 -61.97
N GLN A 86 -10.03 18.50 -62.02
CA GLN A 86 -10.54 17.19 -62.42
C GLN A 86 -11.58 16.65 -61.43
N ALA A 87 -11.35 16.83 -60.13
CA ALA A 87 -12.33 16.47 -59.11
C ALA A 87 -13.62 17.28 -59.26
N PHE A 88 -13.51 18.60 -59.47
CA PHE A 88 -14.64 19.51 -59.67
C PHE A 88 -15.47 19.11 -60.90
N GLU A 89 -14.82 18.78 -62.02
CA GLU A 89 -15.46 18.28 -63.24
C GLU A 89 -16.21 16.97 -62.99
N THR A 90 -15.57 15.99 -62.34
CA THR A 90 -16.17 14.70 -62.03
C THR A 90 -17.42 14.84 -61.15
N TYR A 91 -17.37 15.71 -60.14
CA TYR A 91 -18.52 15.97 -59.27
C TYR A 91 -19.68 16.65 -60.02
N LEU A 92 -19.38 17.57 -60.94
CA LEU A 92 -20.40 18.24 -61.76
C LEU A 92 -21.00 17.32 -62.83
N GLU A 93 -20.23 16.43 -63.44
CA GLU A 93 -20.78 15.41 -64.35
C GLU A 93 -21.74 14.45 -63.61
N ALA A 94 -21.33 13.99 -62.42
CA ALA A 94 -22.18 13.15 -61.57
C ALA A 94 -23.47 13.87 -61.17
N ALA A 95 -23.39 15.16 -60.83
CA ALA A 95 -24.57 15.99 -60.56
C ALA A 95 -25.45 16.17 -61.81
N GLY A 96 -24.86 16.31 -62.99
CA GLY A 96 -25.57 16.47 -64.28
C GLY A 96 -26.50 15.32 -64.61
N SER A 97 -26.08 14.08 -64.33
CA SER A 97 -26.89 12.88 -64.53
C SER A 97 -28.23 12.90 -63.76
N ILE A 98 -28.28 13.65 -62.66
CA ILE A 98 -29.48 13.84 -61.81
C ILE A 98 -30.22 15.13 -62.21
N ALA A 99 -29.49 16.17 -62.59
CA ALA A 99 -30.05 17.47 -62.96
C ALA A 99 -30.90 17.41 -64.23
N GLU A 100 -30.48 16.68 -65.27
CA GLU A 100 -31.21 16.63 -66.55
C GLU A 100 -32.60 15.98 -66.48
N PRO A 101 -32.78 14.80 -65.85
CA PRO A 101 -34.12 14.26 -65.58
C PRO A 101 -34.98 15.20 -64.72
N LEU A 102 -34.35 15.90 -63.76
CA LEU A 102 -35.04 16.88 -62.93
C LEU A 102 -35.49 18.10 -63.72
N ARG A 103 -34.78 18.56 -64.76
CA ARG A 103 -35.24 19.68 -65.61
C ARG A 103 -36.56 19.36 -66.32
N THR A 104 -36.70 18.14 -66.81
CA THR A 104 -37.84 17.71 -67.64
C THR A 104 -39.03 17.17 -66.85
N ALA A 105 -38.86 16.85 -65.55
CA ALA A 105 -39.95 16.35 -64.71
C ALA A 105 -41.11 17.35 -64.60
N GLN A 106 -42.35 16.93 -64.91
CA GLN A 106 -43.55 17.77 -64.72
C GLN A 106 -44.21 17.46 -63.36
N LEU A 107 -44.62 18.50 -62.63
CA LEU A 107 -45.36 18.34 -61.38
C LEU A 107 -46.86 18.14 -61.71
N PRO A 108 -47.47 17.00 -61.35
CA PRO A 108 -48.84 16.69 -61.76
C PRO A 108 -49.86 17.64 -61.13
N SER A 109 -50.79 18.24 -61.88
CA SER A 109 -51.92 19.03 -61.33
C SER A 109 -53.05 18.12 -60.83
N CYS A 110 -53.50 18.27 -59.57
CA CYS A 110 -54.58 17.45 -58.98
C CYS A 110 -55.89 18.27 -59.06
N SER A 111 -56.92 17.73 -59.71
CA SER A 111 -58.26 18.32 -59.79
C SER A 111 -59.17 17.80 -58.66
N LEU A 112 -60.31 18.45 -58.40
CA LEU A 112 -61.28 17.99 -57.38
C LEU A 112 -61.77 16.55 -57.64
N ALA A 113 -61.89 16.15 -58.91
CA ALA A 113 -62.29 14.80 -59.28
C ALA A 113 -61.24 13.73 -58.90
N ASP A 114 -59.95 14.09 -58.95
CA ASP A 114 -58.85 13.18 -58.61
C ASP A 114 -58.72 12.95 -57.10
N ILE A 115 -59.12 13.95 -56.30
CA ILE A 115 -59.17 13.87 -54.84
C ILE A 115 -60.27 12.89 -54.42
N VAL A 116 -61.48 13.01 -55.01
CA VAL A 116 -62.64 12.18 -54.67
C VAL A 116 -62.51 10.75 -55.21
N THR A 117 -61.64 10.50 -56.19
CA THR A 117 -61.36 9.14 -56.70
C THR A 117 -60.12 8.50 -56.09
N LEU A 118 -59.51 9.11 -55.05
CA LEU A 118 -58.29 8.66 -54.37
C LEU A 118 -57.05 8.53 -55.28
N ARG A 119 -57.09 9.08 -56.51
CA ARG A 119 -55.96 9.01 -57.46
C ARG A 119 -54.79 9.92 -57.09
N CYS A 120 -54.98 10.90 -56.20
CA CYS A 120 -53.89 11.81 -55.80
C CYS A 120 -52.76 11.10 -55.00
N TRP A 121 -52.94 9.87 -54.49
CA TRP A 121 -51.83 9.08 -53.91
C TRP A 121 -50.73 8.71 -54.91
N GLY A 122 -51.09 8.36 -56.16
CA GLY A 122 -50.08 8.12 -57.21
C GLY A 122 -49.31 9.40 -57.56
N MET A 123 -49.99 10.54 -57.55
CA MET A 123 -49.37 11.86 -57.75
C MET A 123 -48.43 12.24 -56.59
N VAL A 124 -48.77 11.88 -55.34
CA VAL A 124 -47.88 12.07 -54.17
C VAL A 124 -46.60 11.28 -54.36
N HIS A 125 -46.69 10.01 -54.77
CA HIS A 125 -45.50 9.18 -54.96
C HIS A 125 -44.56 9.72 -56.04
N SER A 126 -45.08 10.11 -57.20
CA SER A 126 -44.27 10.71 -58.27
C SER A 126 -43.61 12.04 -57.84
N THR A 127 -44.34 12.90 -57.12
CA THR A 127 -43.80 14.17 -56.60
C THR A 127 -42.74 13.94 -55.52
N TRP A 128 -42.90 12.91 -54.69
CA TRP A 128 -41.91 12.51 -53.69
C TRP A 128 -40.59 12.05 -54.32
N GLN A 129 -40.64 11.29 -55.42
CA GLN A 129 -39.43 10.86 -56.15
C GLN A 129 -38.64 12.06 -56.68
N VAL A 130 -39.32 13.06 -57.26
CA VAL A 130 -38.69 14.31 -57.71
C VAL A 130 -38.06 15.05 -56.53
N TRP A 131 -38.75 15.12 -55.40
CA TRP A 131 -38.20 15.76 -54.19
C TRP A 131 -36.96 15.05 -53.63
N LYS A 132 -36.93 13.71 -53.66
CA LYS A 132 -35.75 12.93 -53.27
C LYS A 132 -34.56 13.21 -54.19
N GLN A 133 -34.80 13.27 -55.50
CA GLN A 133 -33.77 13.58 -56.49
C GLN A 133 -33.22 15.01 -56.32
N VAL A 134 -34.06 16.01 -56.04
CA VAL A 134 -33.61 17.39 -55.78
C VAL A 134 -32.70 17.47 -54.55
N ARG A 135 -33.00 16.73 -53.47
CA ARG A 135 -32.13 16.67 -52.29
C ARG A 135 -30.80 16.01 -52.60
N LEU A 136 -30.82 14.90 -53.34
CA LEU A 136 -29.59 14.21 -53.75
C LEU A 136 -28.70 15.11 -54.63
N LEU A 137 -29.30 15.87 -55.55
CA LEU A 137 -28.57 16.85 -56.36
C LEU A 137 -27.94 17.94 -55.49
N ALA A 138 -28.69 18.49 -54.53
CA ALA A 138 -28.19 19.54 -53.63
C ALA A 138 -26.99 19.07 -52.78
N ASP A 139 -27.01 17.82 -52.31
CA ASP A 139 -25.89 17.27 -51.54
C ASP A 139 -24.66 17.05 -52.44
N ARG A 140 -24.83 16.55 -53.67
CA ARG A 140 -23.71 16.41 -54.64
C ARG A 140 -23.09 17.74 -55.05
N LEU A 141 -23.89 18.80 -55.12
CA LEU A 141 -23.39 20.15 -55.42
C LEU A 141 -22.53 20.74 -54.29
N SER A 142 -22.68 20.25 -53.05
CA SER A 142 -21.83 20.66 -51.93
C SER A 142 -20.39 20.21 -52.15
N ASP A 143 -20.18 18.97 -52.60
CA ASP A 143 -18.85 18.42 -52.88
C ASP A 143 -18.16 19.22 -54.01
N ALA A 144 -18.91 19.52 -55.07
CA ALA A 144 -18.43 20.37 -56.16
C ALA A 144 -18.06 21.78 -55.68
N THR A 145 -18.84 22.37 -54.78
CA THR A 145 -18.55 23.71 -54.23
C THR A 145 -17.23 23.74 -53.45
N SER A 146 -16.92 22.67 -52.70
CA SER A 146 -15.66 22.60 -51.95
C SER A 146 -14.44 22.53 -52.89
N ALA A 147 -14.53 21.76 -53.98
CA ALA A 147 -13.46 21.70 -54.97
C ALA A 147 -13.26 23.06 -55.68
N TYR A 148 -14.35 23.77 -55.96
CA TYR A 148 -14.30 25.13 -56.51
C TYR A 148 -13.62 26.14 -55.58
N THR A 149 -13.88 26.10 -54.28
CA THR A 149 -13.23 27.04 -53.34
C THR A 149 -11.72 26.82 -53.25
N GLU A 150 -11.25 25.57 -53.30
CA GLU A 150 -9.81 25.30 -53.31
C GLU A 150 -9.16 25.75 -54.62
N LEU A 151 -9.83 25.59 -55.76
CA LEU A 151 -9.36 26.13 -57.04
C LEU A 151 -9.16 27.65 -57.01
N GLN A 152 -10.05 28.38 -56.32
CA GLN A 152 -9.89 29.83 -56.15
C GLN A 152 -8.68 30.19 -55.29
N ASN A 153 -8.43 29.45 -54.20
CA ASN A 153 -7.24 29.65 -53.38
C ASN A 153 -5.93 29.45 -54.17
N TYR A 154 -5.89 28.42 -55.03
CA TYR A 154 -4.73 28.21 -55.90
C TYR A 154 -4.56 29.33 -56.91
N ARG A 155 -5.66 29.85 -57.47
CA ARG A 155 -5.64 30.98 -58.40
C ARG A 155 -5.06 32.24 -57.76
N GLU A 156 -5.47 32.58 -56.54
CA GLU A 156 -4.94 33.73 -55.80
C GLU A 156 -3.43 33.60 -55.53
N ARG A 157 -2.95 32.41 -55.14
CA ARG A 157 -1.52 32.17 -54.90
C ARG A 157 -0.68 32.37 -56.15
N VAL A 158 -1.15 31.88 -57.29
CA VAL A 158 -0.43 32.04 -58.57
C VAL A 158 -0.30 33.51 -58.95
N LEU A 159 -1.34 34.32 -58.71
CA LEU A 159 -1.30 35.76 -58.99
C LEU A 159 -0.34 36.55 -58.08
N ALA A 160 0.02 36.02 -56.90
CA ALA A 160 0.89 36.71 -55.93
C ALA A 160 2.40 36.45 -56.14
N ILE A 161 2.78 35.43 -56.92
CA ILE A 161 4.19 35.02 -57.11
C ILE A 161 5.10 36.17 -57.63
N PRO A 162 4.71 36.96 -58.65
CA PRO A 162 5.57 38.03 -59.15
C PRO A 162 5.90 39.10 -58.10
N SER A 163 4.94 39.46 -57.24
CA SER A 163 5.17 40.44 -56.17
C SER A 163 6.13 39.91 -55.09
N ASP A 164 6.05 38.63 -54.76
CA ASP A 164 6.90 38.02 -53.73
C ASP A 164 8.37 37.96 -54.19
N VAL A 165 8.61 37.61 -55.45
CA VAL A 165 9.98 37.59 -56.01
C VAL A 165 10.58 39.00 -56.02
N ARG A 166 9.81 40.04 -56.40
CA ARG A 166 10.27 41.44 -56.35
C ARG A 166 10.62 41.88 -54.93
N ALA A 167 9.80 41.53 -53.94
CA ALA A 167 10.07 41.84 -52.55
C ALA A 167 11.39 41.21 -52.06
N GLN A 168 11.70 39.99 -52.51
CA GLN A 168 12.97 39.34 -52.17
C GLN A 168 14.18 40.03 -52.82
N VAL A 169 14.07 40.49 -54.06
CA VAL A 169 15.15 41.27 -54.72
C VAL A 169 15.42 42.57 -53.96
N ALA A 170 14.36 43.32 -53.63
CA ALA A 170 14.49 44.58 -52.87
C ALA A 170 15.11 44.36 -51.48
N LEU A 171 14.78 43.24 -50.82
CA LEU A 171 15.42 42.87 -49.55
C LEU A 171 16.92 42.60 -49.73
N ARG A 172 17.32 41.85 -50.77
CA ARG A 172 18.74 41.58 -51.03
C ARG A 172 19.51 42.84 -51.43
N ARG A 173 18.88 43.79 -52.13
CA ARG A 173 19.46 45.12 -52.40
C ARG A 173 19.84 45.82 -51.10
N TYR A 174 18.89 45.88 -50.17
CA TYR A 174 19.10 46.50 -48.87
C TYR A 174 20.24 45.84 -48.07
N GLU A 175 20.30 44.51 -48.03
CA GLU A 175 21.38 43.80 -47.34
C GLU A 175 22.76 44.04 -47.98
N LEU A 176 22.83 44.14 -49.30
CA LEU A 176 24.07 44.48 -50.00
C LEU A 176 24.52 45.91 -49.69
N GLU A 177 23.58 46.87 -49.61
CA GLU A 177 23.87 48.25 -49.20
C GLU A 177 24.38 48.32 -47.75
N GLN A 178 23.83 47.51 -46.85
CA GLN A 178 24.36 47.38 -45.49
C GLN A 178 25.79 46.84 -45.48
N ALA A 179 26.09 45.82 -46.30
CA ALA A 179 27.46 45.29 -46.43
C ALA A 179 28.44 46.35 -46.98
N ALA A 180 27.99 47.19 -47.91
CA ALA A 180 28.79 48.30 -48.44
C ALA A 180 29.06 49.39 -47.40
N LEU A 181 28.06 49.74 -46.58
CA LEU A 181 28.24 50.67 -45.45
C LEU A 181 29.22 50.11 -44.41
N HIS A 182 29.17 48.81 -44.13
CA HIS A 182 30.13 48.16 -43.23
C HIS A 182 31.55 48.23 -43.81
N LEU A 183 31.74 47.93 -45.10
CA LEU A 183 33.03 48.06 -45.76
C LEU A 183 33.58 49.49 -45.68
N GLU A 184 32.73 50.50 -45.89
CA GLU A 184 33.14 51.91 -45.80
C GLU A 184 33.53 52.30 -44.36
N SER A 185 32.85 51.75 -43.35
CA SER A 185 33.25 51.96 -41.96
C SER A 185 34.66 51.42 -41.66
N GLU A 186 35.05 50.28 -42.25
CA GLU A 186 36.41 49.74 -42.11
C GLU A 186 37.46 50.57 -42.88
N ARG A 187 37.08 51.22 -43.98
CA ARG A 187 37.95 52.18 -44.68
C ARG A 187 38.20 53.44 -43.87
N VAL A 188 37.18 53.96 -43.18
CA VAL A 188 37.35 55.11 -42.27
C VAL A 188 38.39 54.80 -41.18
N VAL A 189 38.45 53.54 -40.73
CA VAL A 189 39.45 53.06 -39.75
C VAL A 189 40.78 52.68 -40.40
N GLN A 190 40.91 52.80 -41.72
CA GLN A 190 42.10 52.53 -42.52
C GLN A 190 42.59 51.07 -42.41
N THR A 191 41.66 50.11 -42.38
CA THR A 191 41.99 48.68 -42.45
C THR A 191 42.51 48.34 -43.86
N ASN A 192 43.66 47.65 -43.95
CA ASN A 192 44.31 47.28 -45.21
C ASN A 192 43.72 45.98 -45.80
N GLY A 193 43.71 45.87 -47.14
CA GLY A 193 43.30 44.64 -47.85
C GLY A 193 41.80 44.53 -48.19
N LEU A 194 41.11 45.66 -48.32
CA LEU A 194 39.65 45.73 -48.50
C LEU A 194 39.18 45.57 -49.96
N ASP A 195 40.08 45.68 -50.95
CA ASP A 195 39.75 45.75 -52.39
C ASP A 195 38.98 44.51 -52.93
N ALA A 196 39.21 43.35 -52.32
CA ALA A 196 38.50 42.12 -52.69
C ALA A 196 37.00 42.20 -52.34
N TYR A 197 36.65 42.85 -51.23
CA TYR A 197 35.26 43.04 -50.80
C TYR A 197 34.53 44.04 -51.69
N ASP A 198 35.18 45.12 -52.13
CA ASP A 198 34.62 46.07 -53.10
C ASP A 198 34.25 45.40 -54.42
N THR A 199 35.17 44.57 -54.92
CA THR A 199 34.96 43.82 -56.16
C THR A 199 33.79 42.85 -56.02
N GLY A 200 33.67 42.20 -54.86
CA GLY A 200 32.54 41.32 -54.51
C GLY A 200 31.21 42.07 -54.49
N ILE A 201 31.13 43.18 -53.76
CA ILE A 201 29.92 44.01 -53.64
C ILE A 201 29.50 44.53 -55.02
N GLY A 202 30.43 45.10 -55.79
CA GLY A 202 30.13 45.62 -57.13
C GLY A 202 29.72 44.54 -58.14
N SER A 203 30.07 43.27 -57.91
CA SER A 203 29.60 42.15 -58.74
C SER A 203 28.16 41.75 -58.41
N LEU A 204 27.80 41.70 -57.12
CA LEU A 204 26.46 41.37 -56.64
C LEU A 204 25.47 42.50 -56.94
N ASP A 205 25.90 43.75 -56.83
CA ASP A 205 25.08 44.93 -57.13
C ASP A 205 24.61 44.92 -58.59
N ARG A 206 25.51 44.55 -59.50
CA ARG A 206 25.19 44.36 -60.92
C ARG A 206 24.20 43.22 -61.15
N GLN A 207 24.32 42.11 -60.40
CA GLN A 207 23.38 40.99 -60.51
C GLN A 207 21.99 41.38 -59.99
N ILE A 208 21.89 42.07 -58.85
CA ILE A 208 20.62 42.57 -58.31
C ILE A 208 19.97 43.58 -59.26
N SER A 209 20.75 44.53 -59.77
CA SER A 209 20.23 45.54 -60.71
C SER A 209 19.71 44.89 -62.01
N SER A 210 20.38 43.83 -62.49
CA SER A 210 19.89 43.03 -63.62
C SER A 210 18.55 42.36 -63.28
N LEU A 211 18.41 41.80 -62.08
CA LEU A 211 17.16 41.17 -61.63
C LEU A 211 16.00 42.16 -61.52
N GLU A 212 16.25 43.35 -60.96
CA GLU A 212 15.26 44.43 -60.87
C GLU A 212 14.81 44.89 -62.26
N SER A 213 15.76 45.05 -63.19
CA SER A 213 15.47 45.42 -64.57
C SER A 213 14.66 44.35 -65.30
N ASP A 214 14.99 43.07 -65.12
CA ASP A 214 14.31 41.96 -65.78
C ASP A 214 12.87 41.78 -65.26
N LEU A 215 12.62 42.04 -63.97
CA LEU A 215 11.30 41.86 -63.36
C LEU A 215 10.32 43.02 -63.60
N GLY A 216 10.81 44.23 -63.91
CA GLY A 216 10.01 45.43 -64.20
C GLY A 216 9.00 45.84 -63.10
N GLU A 217 8.25 46.92 -63.31
CA GLU A 217 7.21 47.38 -62.36
C GLU A 217 5.79 46.86 -62.68
N SER A 218 5.46 46.56 -63.95
CA SER A 218 4.10 46.16 -64.38
C SER A 218 3.75 44.71 -64.03
N GLY A 219 2.50 44.44 -63.63
CA GLY A 219 2.07 43.21 -62.93
C GLY A 219 2.00 41.90 -63.72
N GLU A 220 2.19 41.89 -65.04
CA GLU A 220 2.35 40.66 -65.82
C GLU A 220 3.83 40.49 -66.19
N VAL A 221 4.47 39.47 -65.61
CA VAL A 221 5.87 39.10 -65.88
C VAL A 221 5.87 37.73 -66.52
N ASP A 222 6.67 37.55 -67.57
CA ASP A 222 6.84 36.27 -68.25
C ASP A 222 7.33 35.20 -67.26
N PRO A 223 6.65 34.04 -67.13
CA PRO A 223 7.05 32.96 -66.23
C PRO A 223 8.51 32.52 -66.38
N ALA A 224 9.08 32.55 -67.59
CA ALA A 224 10.47 32.18 -67.83
C ALA A 224 11.47 33.17 -67.22
N VAL A 225 11.09 34.45 -67.10
CA VAL A 225 11.90 35.50 -66.47
C VAL A 225 11.89 35.32 -64.95
N LEU A 226 10.75 34.94 -64.37
CA LEU A 226 10.64 34.69 -62.93
C LEU A 226 11.46 33.48 -62.47
N GLU A 227 11.50 32.41 -63.26
CA GLU A 227 12.33 31.23 -62.95
C GLU A 227 13.82 31.59 -62.89
N ARG A 228 14.32 32.28 -63.92
CA ARG A 228 15.72 32.75 -63.95
C ARG A 228 16.00 33.74 -62.81
N ALA A 229 15.05 34.60 -62.48
CA ALA A 229 15.20 35.54 -61.39
C ALA A 229 15.32 34.84 -60.03
N THR A 230 14.55 33.78 -59.80
CA THR A 230 14.66 32.99 -58.56
C THR A 230 15.99 32.23 -58.43
N GLU A 231 16.55 31.71 -59.51
CA GLU A 231 17.85 31.04 -59.48
C GLU A 231 18.99 32.02 -59.15
N LEU A 232 19.00 33.19 -59.80
CA LEU A 232 19.98 34.24 -59.56
C LEU A 232 19.83 34.88 -58.17
N LEU A 233 18.61 34.98 -57.62
CA LEU A 233 18.40 35.39 -56.24
C LEU A 233 19.09 34.46 -55.23
N GLY A 234 19.11 33.15 -55.52
CA GLY A 234 19.81 32.17 -54.71
C GLY A 234 21.31 32.44 -54.62
N SER A 235 21.96 32.69 -55.77
CA SER A 235 23.41 32.97 -55.81
C SER A 235 23.76 34.30 -55.18
N VAL A 236 22.96 35.35 -55.40
CA VAL A 236 23.13 36.66 -54.77
C VAL A 236 23.02 36.56 -53.25
N THR A 237 22.03 35.84 -52.74
CA THR A 237 21.83 35.63 -51.30
C THR A 237 23.07 35.00 -50.65
N GLN A 238 23.63 33.96 -51.27
CA GLN A 238 24.83 33.31 -50.75
C GLN A 238 26.05 34.25 -50.78
N GLY A 239 26.22 35.02 -51.86
CA GLY A 239 27.32 35.99 -52.00
C GLY A 239 27.30 37.07 -50.92
N ILE A 240 26.13 37.66 -50.64
CA ILE A 240 25.94 38.68 -49.59
C ILE A 240 26.28 38.08 -48.21
N SER A 241 25.82 36.86 -47.93
CA SER A 241 26.07 36.21 -46.64
C SER A 241 27.55 35.96 -46.37
N ILE A 242 28.33 35.57 -47.39
CA ILE A 242 29.78 35.37 -47.24
C ILE A 242 30.49 36.70 -46.98
N LEU A 243 30.17 37.75 -47.75
CA LEU A 243 30.77 39.08 -47.61
C LEU A 243 30.50 39.69 -46.23
N THR A 244 29.25 39.67 -45.79
CA THR A 244 28.86 40.20 -44.47
C THR A 244 29.54 39.44 -43.33
N HIS A 245 29.64 38.12 -43.42
CA HIS A 245 30.36 37.31 -42.44
C HIS A 245 31.84 37.69 -42.36
N ASP A 246 32.54 37.76 -43.50
CA ASP A 246 33.97 38.08 -43.52
C ASP A 246 34.27 39.50 -43.03
N LEU A 247 33.44 40.50 -43.38
CA LEU A 247 33.59 41.88 -42.89
C LEU A 247 33.37 41.97 -41.38
N SER A 248 32.35 41.28 -40.85
CA SER A 248 32.13 41.21 -39.40
C SER A 248 33.29 40.54 -38.67
N ALA A 249 33.88 39.48 -39.23
CA ALA A 249 35.04 38.81 -38.66
C ALA A 249 36.29 39.70 -38.67
N LEU A 250 36.46 40.55 -39.69
CA LEU A 250 37.55 41.51 -39.75
C LEU A 250 37.43 42.61 -38.69
N THR A 251 36.25 43.24 -38.57
CA THR A 251 35.98 44.25 -37.53
C THR A 251 36.20 43.67 -36.14
N THR A 252 35.66 42.48 -35.88
CA THR A 252 35.81 41.80 -34.59
C THR A 252 37.29 41.51 -34.29
N ALA A 253 38.06 41.03 -35.28
CA ALA A 253 39.48 40.79 -35.08
C ALA A 253 40.25 42.07 -34.74
N ARG A 254 39.92 43.20 -35.39
CA ARG A 254 40.54 44.50 -35.11
C ARG A 254 40.22 44.99 -33.70
N THR A 255 38.94 45.06 -33.34
CA THR A 255 38.51 45.56 -32.01
C THR A 255 39.09 44.70 -30.90
N SER A 256 39.03 43.38 -31.05
CA SER A 256 39.61 42.47 -30.06
C SER A 256 41.13 42.64 -29.93
N ALA A 257 41.86 42.90 -31.03
CA ALA A 257 43.30 43.12 -30.97
C ALA A 257 43.67 44.45 -30.29
N GLU A 258 42.90 45.52 -30.55
CA GLU A 258 43.05 46.82 -29.87
C GLU A 258 42.77 46.69 -28.37
N GLU A 259 41.65 46.06 -28.00
CA GLU A 259 41.27 45.80 -26.60
C GLU A 259 42.27 44.88 -25.88
N ALA A 260 42.84 43.88 -26.57
CA ALA A 260 43.85 43.01 -26.01
C ALA A 260 45.12 43.79 -25.63
N LEU A 261 45.56 44.70 -26.49
CA LEU A 261 46.76 45.48 -26.25
C LEU A 261 46.57 46.57 -25.18
N GLU A 262 45.38 47.17 -25.10
CA GLU A 262 45.02 48.07 -23.99
C GLU A 262 45.01 47.33 -22.65
N ARG A 263 44.45 46.11 -22.60
CA ARG A 263 44.54 45.25 -21.41
C ARG A 263 45.98 44.90 -21.04
N ASP A 264 46.81 44.54 -22.01
CA ASP A 264 48.24 44.26 -21.81
C ASP A 264 48.97 45.48 -21.21
N ALA A 265 48.56 46.70 -21.58
CA ALA A 265 49.08 47.95 -21.04
C ALA A 265 48.78 48.14 -19.56
N GLU A 266 47.49 47.99 -19.21
CA GLU A 266 46.98 48.15 -17.86
C GLU A 266 47.63 47.12 -16.93
N LEU A 267 47.69 45.86 -17.37
CA LEU A 267 48.31 44.77 -16.61
C LEU A 267 49.79 45.04 -16.33
N LEU A 268 50.57 45.45 -17.34
CA LEU A 268 51.97 45.80 -17.12
C LEU A 268 52.13 46.95 -16.11
N SER A 269 51.28 47.99 -16.21
CA SER A 269 51.33 49.13 -15.29
C SER A 269 51.01 48.73 -13.85
N SER A 270 50.01 47.88 -13.65
CA SER A 270 49.63 47.33 -12.35
C SER A 270 50.77 46.56 -11.70
N VAL A 271 51.43 45.67 -12.46
CA VAL A 271 52.58 44.88 -11.96
C VAL A 271 53.78 45.78 -11.64
N GLN A 272 54.04 46.82 -12.44
CA GLN A 272 55.08 47.81 -12.12
C GLN A 272 54.81 48.58 -10.82
N ASP A 273 53.55 48.95 -10.56
CA ASP A 273 53.17 49.66 -9.34
C ASP A 273 53.23 48.75 -8.11
N CYS A 274 52.79 47.49 -8.24
CA CYS A 274 52.96 46.47 -7.19
C CYS A 274 54.44 46.27 -6.84
N TRP A 275 55.31 46.16 -7.85
CA TRP A 275 56.75 46.01 -7.62
C TRP A 275 57.36 47.22 -6.90
N ARG A 276 56.99 48.45 -7.28
CA ARG A 276 57.43 49.67 -6.57
C ARG A 276 56.95 49.70 -5.11
N ALA A 277 55.76 49.21 -4.82
CA ALA A 277 55.24 49.11 -3.45
C ALA A 277 56.07 48.11 -2.61
N ILE A 278 56.39 46.95 -3.17
CA ILE A 278 57.25 45.93 -2.54
C ILE A 278 58.66 46.48 -2.28
N GLN A 279 59.24 47.23 -3.23
CA GLN A 279 60.55 47.87 -3.05
C GLN A 279 60.57 48.89 -1.91
N ARG A 280 59.48 49.67 -1.71
CA ARG A 280 59.37 50.62 -0.59
C ARG A 280 59.39 49.93 0.78
N ARG A 281 58.99 48.65 0.86
CA ARG A 281 59.07 47.81 2.08
C ARG A 281 60.45 47.18 2.30
N GLY A 282 61.44 47.58 1.50
CA GLY A 282 62.85 47.20 1.64
C GLY A 282 63.24 45.95 0.87
N PHE A 283 62.35 45.37 0.06
CA PHE A 283 62.66 44.19 -0.74
C PHE A 283 63.40 44.57 -2.04
N ARG A 284 64.43 43.81 -2.41
CA ARG A 284 65.29 44.07 -3.57
C ARG A 284 65.62 42.75 -4.27
N GLU A 285 65.20 42.61 -5.53
CA GLU A 285 65.43 41.41 -6.34
C GLU A 285 65.61 41.82 -7.81
N GLN A 286 66.84 41.68 -8.32
CA GLN A 286 67.20 42.16 -9.65
C GLN A 286 66.48 41.37 -10.77
N ALA A 287 66.18 40.09 -10.53
CA ALA A 287 65.52 39.24 -11.52
C ALA A 287 64.12 39.77 -11.93
N ILE A 288 63.40 40.43 -11.01
CA ILE A 288 62.06 40.98 -11.29
C ILE A 288 62.15 42.20 -12.20
N ASP A 289 63.14 43.07 -11.99
CA ASP A 289 63.40 44.24 -12.84
C ASP A 289 63.69 43.81 -14.29
N GLU A 290 64.45 42.73 -14.48
CA GLU A 290 64.77 42.17 -15.81
C GLU A 290 63.54 41.63 -16.54
N VAL A 291 62.62 40.94 -15.83
CA VAL A 291 61.37 40.44 -16.41
C VAL A 291 60.44 41.58 -16.81
N LEU A 292 60.29 42.62 -15.99
CA LEU A 292 59.48 43.81 -16.30
C LEU A 292 59.98 44.53 -17.56
N LEU A 293 61.30 44.66 -17.73
CA LEU A 293 61.89 45.23 -18.93
C LEU A 293 61.58 44.39 -20.18
N GLY A 294 61.67 43.05 -20.07
CA GLY A 294 61.33 42.14 -21.15
C GLY A 294 59.85 42.20 -21.55
N LEU A 295 58.94 42.36 -20.58
CA LEU A 295 57.50 42.53 -20.84
C LEU A 295 57.19 43.89 -21.47
N ALA A 296 57.87 44.97 -21.08
CA ALA A 296 57.71 46.26 -21.76
C ALA A 296 58.09 46.16 -23.25
N ALA A 297 59.25 45.58 -23.55
CA ALA A 297 59.72 45.40 -24.93
C ALA A 297 58.80 44.51 -25.78
N SER A 298 58.25 43.44 -25.20
CA SER A 298 57.30 42.55 -25.91
C SER A 298 56.00 43.26 -26.29
N ARG A 299 55.48 44.13 -25.42
CA ARG A 299 54.28 44.91 -25.71
C ARG A 299 54.51 45.91 -26.84
N ASP A 300 55.67 46.56 -26.85
CA ASP A 300 56.03 47.52 -27.91
C ASP A 300 56.12 46.83 -29.30
N ASP A 301 56.57 45.56 -29.37
CA ASP A 301 56.52 44.76 -30.61
C ASP A 301 55.08 44.51 -31.07
N LEU A 302 54.18 44.14 -30.14
CA LEU A 302 52.75 43.93 -30.46
C LEU A 302 52.09 45.22 -30.96
N GLN A 303 52.42 46.37 -30.36
CA GLN A 303 51.90 47.67 -30.80
C GLN A 303 52.39 48.00 -32.21
N THR A 304 53.65 47.68 -32.51
CA THR A 304 54.23 47.86 -33.84
C THR A 304 53.51 46.96 -34.87
N ARG A 305 53.19 45.72 -34.52
CA ARG A 305 52.42 44.81 -35.40
C ARG A 305 50.99 45.32 -35.62
N LEU A 306 50.31 45.77 -34.58
CA LEU A 306 48.95 46.33 -34.66
C LEU A 306 48.87 47.51 -35.65
N SER A 307 49.94 48.32 -35.73
CA SER A 307 50.02 49.46 -36.66
C SER A 307 49.97 49.07 -38.15
N GLN A 308 50.21 47.81 -38.50
CA GLN A 308 50.09 47.30 -39.87
C GLN A 308 48.63 47.22 -40.35
N ARG A 309 47.65 47.28 -39.43
CA ARG A 309 46.19 47.34 -39.70
C ARG A 309 45.69 46.33 -40.73
N SER A 310 46.20 45.11 -40.71
CA SER A 310 45.78 44.02 -41.61
C SER A 310 45.15 42.87 -40.82
N ARG A 311 44.34 42.05 -41.49
CA ARG A 311 43.71 40.86 -40.88
C ARG A 311 44.73 39.91 -40.22
N GLU A 312 45.88 39.73 -40.85
CA GLU A 312 46.96 38.86 -40.36
C GLU A 312 47.67 39.47 -39.13
N ALA A 313 47.86 40.80 -39.13
CA ALA A 313 48.42 41.51 -38.00
C ALA A 313 47.50 41.41 -36.77
N PHE A 314 46.19 41.64 -36.91
CA PHE A 314 45.23 41.51 -35.81
C PHE A 314 45.21 40.10 -35.22
N ARG A 315 45.24 39.07 -36.07
CA ARG A 315 45.30 37.66 -35.62
C ARG A 315 46.59 37.35 -34.86
N THR A 316 47.72 37.90 -35.31
CA THR A 316 49.01 37.68 -34.67
C THR A 316 49.09 38.38 -33.32
N VAL A 317 48.58 39.62 -33.23
CA VAL A 317 48.50 40.37 -31.96
C VAL A 317 47.63 39.61 -30.95
N LEU A 318 46.46 39.12 -31.37
CA LEU A 318 45.61 38.31 -30.50
C LEU A 318 46.30 37.03 -30.00
N ALA A 319 46.93 36.26 -30.89
CA ALA A 319 47.61 35.03 -30.52
C ALA A 319 48.80 35.25 -29.57
N GLN A 320 49.50 36.38 -29.70
CA GLN A 320 50.66 36.70 -28.86
C GLN A 320 50.28 37.42 -27.56
N SER A 321 49.16 38.14 -27.52
CA SER A 321 48.64 38.80 -26.31
C SER A 321 48.24 37.77 -25.25
N ASP A 322 47.71 36.61 -25.63
CA ASP A 322 47.43 35.53 -24.66
C ASP A 322 48.70 35.06 -23.94
N ALA A 323 49.78 34.83 -24.69
CA ALA A 323 51.08 34.45 -24.11
C ALA A 323 51.72 35.58 -23.30
N TYR A 324 51.47 36.84 -23.67
CA TYR A 324 51.87 38.00 -22.90
C TYR A 324 51.17 38.04 -21.55
N ASN A 325 49.84 37.89 -21.56
CA ASN A 325 48.98 37.89 -20.38
C ASN A 325 49.38 36.80 -19.39
N GLU A 326 49.65 35.58 -19.87
CA GLU A 326 50.13 34.49 -19.01
C GLU A 326 51.43 34.87 -18.29
N ARG A 327 52.39 35.49 -18.99
CA ARG A 327 53.65 35.91 -18.38
C ARG A 327 53.48 37.04 -17.37
N VAL A 328 52.60 38.01 -17.64
CA VAL A 328 52.28 39.09 -16.69
C VAL A 328 51.58 38.54 -15.45
N GLN A 329 50.63 37.61 -15.62
CA GLN A 329 49.93 36.96 -14.51
C GLN A 329 50.87 36.14 -13.63
N LEU A 330 51.81 35.40 -14.23
CA LEU A 330 52.85 34.67 -13.48
C LEU A 330 53.70 35.63 -12.64
N LEU A 331 54.10 36.77 -13.21
CA LEU A 331 54.86 37.78 -12.47
C LEU A 331 54.02 38.42 -11.36
N GLN A 332 52.75 38.74 -11.63
CA GLN A 332 51.84 39.28 -10.62
C GLN A 332 51.67 38.32 -9.44
N ALA A 333 51.42 37.03 -9.72
CA ALA A 333 51.30 36.01 -8.67
C ALA A 333 52.59 35.87 -7.85
N ASP A 334 53.76 35.98 -8.50
CA ASP A 334 55.05 35.95 -7.82
C ASP A 334 55.27 37.18 -6.92
N LEU A 335 54.84 38.38 -7.36
CA LEU A 335 54.85 39.60 -6.55
C LEU A 335 53.88 39.53 -5.36
N GLU A 336 52.66 39.06 -5.57
CA GLU A 336 51.69 38.82 -4.50
C GLU A 336 52.24 37.81 -3.47
N GLY A 337 52.93 36.75 -3.95
CA GLY A 337 53.64 35.80 -3.09
C GLY A 337 54.73 36.45 -2.23
N ILE A 338 55.50 37.38 -2.80
CA ILE A 338 56.50 38.15 -2.04
C ILE A 338 55.84 39.07 -1.02
N GLU A 339 54.78 39.79 -1.40
CA GLU A 339 54.08 40.71 -0.51
C GLU A 339 53.43 39.99 0.68
N ASN A 340 52.84 38.82 0.43
CA ASN A 340 52.33 37.94 1.47
C ASN A 340 53.47 37.46 2.39
N SER A 341 54.59 37.01 1.83
CA SER A 341 55.76 36.58 2.62
C SER A 341 56.33 37.71 3.49
N LEU A 342 56.39 38.94 2.96
CA LEU A 342 56.84 40.11 3.72
C LEU A 342 55.91 40.40 4.90
N SER A 343 54.60 40.40 4.64
CA SER A 343 53.59 40.68 5.67
C SER A 343 53.54 39.59 6.73
N GLU A 344 53.71 38.32 6.33
CA GLU A 344 53.80 37.18 7.24
C GLU A 344 55.05 37.27 8.12
N VAL A 345 56.23 37.53 7.56
CA VAL A 345 57.47 37.67 8.35
C VAL A 345 57.40 38.86 9.30
N ASP A 346 56.90 40.01 8.84
CA ASP A 346 56.74 41.20 9.68
C ASP A 346 55.76 40.91 10.85
N ALA A 347 54.63 40.23 10.59
CA ALA A 347 53.68 39.82 11.62
C ALA A 347 54.26 38.78 12.59
N ASN A 348 55.00 37.79 12.08
CA ASN A 348 55.66 36.77 12.89
C ASN A 348 56.71 37.37 13.82
N LEU A 349 57.48 38.36 13.35
CA LEU A 349 58.44 39.10 14.17
C LEU A 349 57.75 39.87 15.30
N HIS A 350 56.66 40.58 15.00
CA HIS A 350 55.89 41.30 16.03
C HIS A 350 55.31 40.32 17.06
N THR A 351 54.69 39.24 16.59
CA THR A 351 54.10 38.21 17.47
C THR A 351 55.16 37.55 18.34
N ALA A 352 56.32 37.18 17.77
CA ALA A 352 57.42 36.61 18.52
C ALA A 352 57.96 37.58 19.58
N ALA A 353 58.04 38.89 19.28
CA ALA A 353 58.43 39.91 20.24
C ALA A 353 57.44 40.05 21.41
N ASP A 354 56.14 40.06 21.11
CA ASP A 354 55.08 40.15 22.12
C ASP A 354 55.06 38.91 23.03
N GLU A 355 55.13 37.72 22.44
CA GLU A 355 55.16 36.44 23.19
C GLU A 355 56.41 36.33 24.07
N LEU A 356 57.57 36.73 23.54
CA LEU A 356 58.81 36.74 24.31
C LEU A 356 58.72 37.76 25.46
N SER A 357 58.19 38.96 25.22
CA SER A 357 57.98 39.95 26.27
C SER A 357 57.08 39.43 27.38
N ALA A 358 55.96 38.78 27.03
CA ALA A 358 55.04 38.16 27.98
C ALA A 358 55.73 37.05 28.80
N ALA A 359 56.51 36.18 28.15
CA ALA A 359 57.28 35.13 28.81
C ALA A 359 58.30 35.71 29.81
N GLY A 360 58.95 36.82 29.47
CA GLY A 360 59.90 37.50 30.35
C GLY A 360 59.24 38.12 31.59
N VAL A 361 58.02 38.66 31.46
CA VAL A 361 57.22 39.15 32.59
C VAL A 361 56.82 38.01 33.52
N LEU A 362 56.37 36.88 32.96
CA LEU A 362 56.01 35.69 33.73
C LEU A 362 57.20 35.12 34.50
N LEU A 363 58.37 35.00 33.87
CA LEU A 363 59.57 34.47 34.51
C LEU A 363 60.00 35.33 35.70
N ARG A 364 59.91 36.66 35.57
CA ARG A 364 60.22 37.60 36.66
C ARG A 364 59.20 37.50 37.79
N THR A 365 57.91 37.48 37.46
CA THR A 365 56.82 37.35 38.43
C THR A 365 56.94 36.04 39.23
N PHE A 366 57.32 34.95 38.57
CA PHE A 366 57.54 33.66 39.20
C PHE A 366 58.67 33.71 40.25
N HIS A 367 59.83 34.30 39.90
CA HIS A 367 60.95 34.46 40.83
C HIS A 367 60.59 35.35 42.04
N GLU A 368 59.74 36.36 41.85
CA GLU A 368 59.26 37.23 42.95
C GLU A 368 58.30 36.49 43.90
N GLN A 369 57.44 35.61 43.39
CA GLN A 369 56.44 34.87 44.19
C GLN A 369 57.03 33.67 44.93
N SER A 370 58.09 33.05 44.40
CA SER A 370 58.64 31.80 44.92
C SER A 370 60.15 31.92 45.19
N PRO A 371 60.56 32.63 46.27
CA PRO A 371 61.97 32.94 46.53
C PRO A 371 62.84 31.72 46.87
N LEU A 372 62.22 30.58 47.23
CA LEU A 372 62.90 29.31 47.51
C LEU A 372 62.99 28.40 46.26
N THR A 373 62.69 28.94 45.07
CA THR A 373 62.72 28.19 43.80
C THR A 373 63.69 28.82 42.80
N HIS A 374 64.38 27.99 42.02
CA HIS A 374 65.34 28.45 41.02
C HIS A 374 65.09 27.78 39.66
N ALA A 375 64.66 28.57 38.66
CA ALA A 375 64.31 28.13 37.30
C ALA A 375 65.50 28.27 36.32
N ASP A 376 66.55 27.48 36.56
CA ASP A 376 67.83 27.54 35.85
C ASP A 376 67.72 27.21 34.35
N VAL A 377 66.96 26.16 34.01
CA VAL A 377 66.76 25.73 32.61
C VAL A 377 65.86 26.69 31.85
N THR A 378 64.77 27.14 32.47
CA THR A 378 63.81 28.05 31.84
C THR A 378 64.40 29.43 31.57
N SER A 379 65.27 29.93 32.45
CA SER A 379 65.99 31.20 32.22
C SER A 379 66.92 31.13 31.01
N ALA A 380 67.66 30.03 30.85
CA ALA A 380 68.56 29.85 29.70
C ALA A 380 67.79 29.78 28.37
N LEU A 381 66.62 29.16 28.35
CA LEU A 381 65.77 29.09 27.16
C LEU A 381 65.29 30.48 26.72
N TYR A 382 64.86 31.31 27.67
CA TYR A 382 64.44 32.70 27.42
C TYR A 382 65.56 33.52 26.74
N ASP A 383 66.79 33.42 27.26
CA ASP A 383 67.94 34.13 26.70
C ASP A 383 68.24 33.69 25.26
N THR A 384 68.12 32.39 24.96
CA THR A 384 68.30 31.89 23.58
C THR A 384 67.21 32.39 22.63
N ALA A 385 65.96 32.46 23.09
CA ALA A 385 64.84 32.95 22.29
C ALA A 385 65.00 34.44 21.96
N SER A 386 65.49 35.24 22.92
CA SER A 386 65.79 36.66 22.71
C SER A 386 66.90 36.88 21.68
N ALA A 387 67.97 36.08 21.70
CA ALA A 387 69.05 36.20 20.72
C ALA A 387 68.58 35.85 19.30
N GLN A 388 67.68 34.87 19.15
CA GLN A 388 67.14 34.47 17.85
C GLN A 388 66.21 35.53 17.25
N LEU A 389 65.39 36.20 18.06
CA LEU A 389 64.53 37.28 17.59
C LEU A 389 65.35 38.45 17.03
N ALA A 390 66.46 38.80 17.71
CA ALA A 390 67.37 39.84 17.23
C ALA A 390 67.99 39.46 15.87
N ALA A 391 68.47 38.22 15.73
CA ALA A 391 69.01 37.71 14.47
C ALA A 391 67.98 37.70 13.32
N ALA A 392 66.71 37.39 13.64
CA ALA A 392 65.62 37.39 12.67
C ALA A 392 65.32 38.80 12.15
N SER A 393 65.34 39.81 13.02
CA SER A 393 65.16 41.22 12.66
C SER A 393 66.28 41.71 11.72
N ASP A 394 67.53 41.39 12.06
CA ASP A 394 68.69 41.75 11.23
C ASP A 394 68.64 41.10 9.84
N THR A 395 68.23 39.83 9.79
CA THR A 395 68.13 39.09 8.52
C THR A 395 66.99 39.64 7.65
N ARG A 396 65.84 40.01 8.23
CA ARG A 396 64.72 40.65 7.52
C ARG A 396 65.12 41.96 6.82
N GLN A 397 66.09 42.71 7.34
CA GLN A 397 66.57 43.95 6.74
C GLN A 397 67.35 43.76 5.43
N GLN A 398 67.83 42.54 5.14
CA GLN A 398 68.58 42.25 3.91
C GLN A 398 67.69 42.29 2.66
N GLY A 399 66.38 42.02 2.80
CA GLY A 399 65.39 42.30 1.74
C GLY A 399 65.38 41.35 0.54
N THR A 400 65.93 40.15 0.65
CA THR A 400 65.91 39.11 -0.42
C THR A 400 64.96 37.96 -0.08
N ARG A 401 64.58 37.12 -1.07
CA ARG A 401 63.70 35.96 -0.81
C ARG A 401 64.28 34.98 0.22
N GLU A 402 65.58 34.69 0.11
CA GLU A 402 66.26 33.82 1.05
C GLU A 402 66.28 34.41 2.45
N ALA A 403 66.52 35.72 2.56
CA ALA A 403 66.52 36.44 3.82
C ALA A 403 65.14 36.47 4.49
N LEU A 404 64.04 36.58 3.73
CA LEU A 404 62.69 36.48 4.29
C LEU A 404 62.40 35.10 4.86
N LYS A 405 62.78 34.03 4.15
CA LYS A 405 62.58 32.66 4.63
C LYS A 405 63.36 32.37 5.91
N THR A 406 64.62 32.81 5.97
CA THR A 406 65.47 32.61 7.16
C THR A 406 64.99 33.46 8.33
N ALA A 407 64.61 34.73 8.10
CA ALA A 407 64.03 35.58 9.14
C ALA A 407 62.72 35.01 9.69
N GLY A 408 61.82 34.53 8.82
CA GLY A 408 60.59 33.86 9.24
C GLY A 408 60.85 32.62 10.11
N ALA A 409 61.77 31.75 9.69
CA ALA A 409 62.13 30.55 10.44
C ALA A 409 62.74 30.87 11.81
N GLN A 410 63.59 31.91 11.90
CA GLN A 410 64.18 32.35 13.17
C GLN A 410 63.15 33.00 14.09
N ALA A 411 62.24 33.82 13.56
CA ALA A 411 61.14 34.41 14.32
C ALA A 411 60.21 33.32 14.88
N ASP A 412 59.86 32.32 14.07
CA ASP A 412 59.06 31.18 14.52
C ASP A 412 59.75 30.34 15.58
N LEU A 413 61.07 30.13 15.47
CA LEU A 413 61.83 29.39 16.47
C LEU A 413 61.84 30.16 17.80
N SER A 414 62.10 31.47 17.77
CA SER A 414 62.03 32.33 18.95
C SER A 414 60.64 32.31 19.60
N ARG A 415 59.59 32.39 18.78
CA ARG A 415 58.19 32.29 19.23
C ARG A 415 57.91 30.96 19.94
N ARG A 416 58.27 29.83 19.31
CA ARG A 416 58.11 28.50 19.90
C ARG A 416 58.87 28.37 21.22
N GLN A 417 60.07 28.93 21.30
CA GLN A 417 60.85 28.94 22.54
C GLN A 417 60.20 29.82 23.61
N ALA A 418 59.65 31.00 23.27
CA ALA A 418 58.90 31.85 24.22
C ALA A 418 57.63 31.15 24.77
N ALA A 419 56.91 30.43 23.91
CA ALA A 419 55.80 29.59 24.33
C ALA A 419 56.26 28.44 25.25
N ASP A 420 57.41 27.81 24.95
CA ASP A 420 58.01 26.78 25.81
C ASP A 420 58.47 27.35 27.16
N VAL A 421 59.03 28.58 27.21
CA VAL A 421 59.30 29.29 28.48
C VAL A 421 58.02 29.40 29.30
N THR A 422 56.94 29.90 28.69
CA THR A 422 55.65 30.11 29.38
C THR A 422 55.08 28.79 29.91
N THR A 423 55.15 27.73 29.10
CA THR A 423 54.68 26.39 29.47
C THR A 423 55.52 25.81 30.60
N ARG A 424 56.85 25.92 30.50
CA ARG A 424 57.79 25.43 31.54
C ARG A 424 57.60 26.16 32.85
N ILE A 425 57.35 27.47 32.87
CA ILE A 425 57.04 28.20 34.11
C ILE A 425 55.78 27.63 34.77
N ALA A 426 54.71 27.43 34.00
CA ALA A 426 53.46 26.88 34.54
C ALA A 426 53.66 25.46 35.10
N VAL A 427 54.34 24.59 34.34
CA VAL A 427 54.67 23.22 34.78
C VAL A 427 55.57 23.24 36.00
N PHE A 428 56.57 24.13 36.03
CA PHE A 428 57.50 24.26 37.15
C PHE A 428 56.77 24.74 38.41
N GLN A 429 55.87 25.71 38.28
CA GLN A 429 55.04 26.22 39.39
C GLN A 429 54.12 25.14 39.96
N GLU A 430 53.43 24.38 39.10
CA GLU A 430 52.58 23.27 39.51
C GLU A 430 53.40 22.19 40.21
N ARG A 431 54.50 21.74 39.58
CA ARG A 431 55.36 20.68 40.13
C ARG A 431 55.98 21.10 41.45
N THR A 432 56.49 22.31 41.57
CA THR A 432 57.00 22.85 42.84
C THR A 432 55.92 22.84 43.91
N GLY A 433 54.68 23.26 43.58
CA GLY A 433 53.54 23.19 44.49
C GLY A 433 53.27 21.76 44.96
N THR A 434 53.30 20.77 44.05
CA THR A 434 53.12 19.35 44.40
C THR A 434 54.27 18.79 45.24
N THR A 435 55.52 19.10 44.90
CA THR A 435 56.71 18.73 45.68
C THR A 435 56.62 19.26 47.10
N MET A 436 56.27 20.54 47.28
CA MET A 436 56.11 21.17 48.59
C MET A 436 54.95 20.57 49.39
N MET A 437 53.81 20.29 48.75
CA MET A 437 52.67 19.64 49.39
C MET A 437 53.01 18.22 49.86
N LEU A 438 53.62 17.41 48.98
CA LEU A 438 54.02 16.03 49.29
C LEU A 438 55.08 16.01 50.40
N TRP A 439 56.04 16.93 50.35
CA TRP A 439 57.06 17.07 51.38
C TRP A 439 56.47 17.44 52.74
N GLN A 440 55.50 18.36 52.79
CA GLN A 440 54.78 18.70 54.03
C GLN A 440 53.94 17.52 54.55
N ARG A 441 53.26 16.79 53.66
CA ARG A 441 52.43 15.63 54.01
C ARG A 441 53.25 14.46 54.57
N LEU A 442 54.45 14.25 54.07
CA LEU A 442 55.32 13.12 54.47
C LEU A 442 56.17 13.41 55.72
N ASN A 443 56.05 14.59 56.34
CA ASN A 443 56.95 15.02 57.42
C ASN A 443 56.53 14.51 58.83
N HIS A 444 57.42 13.72 59.45
CA HIS A 444 57.60 13.40 60.89
C HIS A 444 56.52 12.64 61.75
N GLY A 445 55.53 11.93 61.20
CA GLY A 445 54.66 11.06 62.04
C GLY A 445 53.94 9.87 61.39
N ASP A 446 53.64 9.94 60.10
CA ASP A 446 52.66 9.04 59.47
C ASP A 446 53.18 7.60 59.26
N ILE A 447 54.45 7.42 58.92
CA ILE A 447 55.02 6.08 58.64
C ILE A 447 55.12 5.25 59.92
N SER A 448 55.36 5.88 61.08
CA SER A 448 55.38 5.20 62.37
C SER A 448 53.99 4.79 62.85
N ASP A 449 52.96 5.61 62.62
CA ASP A 449 51.57 5.30 63.00
C ASP A 449 51.01 4.11 62.21
N LEU A 450 51.29 4.08 60.90
CA LEU A 450 50.89 2.96 60.03
C LEU A 450 51.48 1.62 60.49
N ARG A 451 52.70 1.61 61.05
CA ARG A 451 53.32 0.40 61.61
C ARG A 451 52.53 -0.16 62.80
N GLU A 452 52.07 0.70 63.71
CA GLU A 452 51.31 0.28 64.88
C GLU A 452 49.92 -0.26 64.49
N ARG A 453 49.26 0.39 63.53
CA ARG A 453 47.95 -0.02 63.03
C ARG A 453 47.98 -1.40 62.36
N MET A 454 49.01 -1.67 61.57
CA MET A 454 49.20 -2.98 60.92
C MET A 454 49.27 -4.13 61.95
N ALA A 455 50.03 -3.95 63.03
CA ALA A 455 50.18 -4.96 64.07
C ALA A 455 48.85 -5.33 64.75
N LYS A 456 47.96 -4.35 64.96
CA LYS A 456 46.62 -4.57 65.55
C LYS A 456 45.68 -5.33 64.61
N THR A 457 45.70 -5.04 63.30
CA THR A 457 44.85 -5.72 62.32
C THR A 457 45.22 -7.19 62.15
N VAL A 458 46.50 -7.52 62.18
CA VAL A 458 46.97 -8.93 62.08
C VAL A 458 46.45 -9.78 63.26
N ALA A 459 46.43 -9.24 64.47
CA ALA A 459 45.94 -9.97 65.66
C ALA A 459 44.44 -10.35 65.58
N ARG A 460 43.60 -9.55 64.92
CA ARG A 460 42.16 -9.87 64.73
C ARG A 460 41.92 -11.01 63.73
N LEU A 461 42.80 -11.13 62.75
CA LEU A 461 42.70 -12.15 61.71
C LEU A 461 42.96 -13.58 62.24
N ASP A 462 43.70 -13.69 63.34
CA ASP A 462 44.02 -14.97 64.01
C ASP A 462 42.79 -15.70 64.57
N GLU A 463 41.66 -15.02 64.77
CA GLU A 463 40.39 -15.63 65.18
C GLU A 463 39.72 -16.46 64.05
N TYR A 464 40.15 -16.29 62.79
CA TYR A 464 39.53 -16.89 61.61
C TYR A 464 40.53 -17.73 60.78
N PRO A 465 41.02 -18.87 61.31
CA PRO A 465 42.13 -19.61 60.72
C PRO A 465 41.85 -20.16 59.31
N LYS A 466 40.58 -20.43 58.97
CA LYS A 466 40.19 -20.86 57.62
C LYS A 466 40.24 -19.75 56.58
N HIS A 467 40.28 -18.48 56.99
CA HIS A 467 40.34 -17.31 56.11
C HIS A 467 41.75 -16.69 56.00
N GLN A 468 42.71 -17.09 56.83
CA GLN A 468 44.10 -16.60 56.82
C GLN A 468 44.86 -16.75 55.48
N PRO A 469 44.76 -17.86 54.73
CA PRO A 469 45.52 -18.03 53.48
C PRO A 469 45.19 -16.96 52.42
N ALA A 470 44.00 -16.38 52.47
CA ALA A 470 43.55 -15.34 51.54
C ALA A 470 44.21 -13.97 51.80
N THR A 471 44.84 -13.78 52.97
CA THR A 471 45.34 -12.48 53.45
C THR A 471 46.86 -12.44 53.64
N THR A 472 47.54 -13.59 53.61
CA THR A 472 49.00 -13.70 53.88
C THR A 472 49.85 -12.95 52.85
N GLU A 473 49.46 -12.96 51.58
CA GLU A 473 50.19 -12.26 50.51
C GLU A 473 50.05 -10.74 50.63
N LEU A 474 48.84 -10.26 50.92
CA LEU A 474 48.56 -8.84 51.16
C LEU A 474 49.36 -8.31 52.34
N GLN A 475 49.43 -9.07 53.44
CA GLN A 475 50.25 -8.75 54.60
C GLN A 475 51.73 -8.56 54.24
N ARG A 476 52.32 -9.50 53.50
CA ARG A 476 53.73 -9.43 53.09
C ARG A 476 54.03 -8.25 52.17
N ASN A 477 53.11 -7.92 51.28
CA ASN A 477 53.24 -6.80 50.34
C ASN A 477 53.18 -5.45 51.06
N ILE A 478 52.32 -5.31 52.08
CA ILE A 478 52.25 -4.11 52.92
C ILE A 478 53.59 -3.88 53.65
N GLU A 479 54.18 -4.92 54.23
CA GLU A 479 55.48 -4.83 54.92
C GLU A 479 56.64 -4.44 53.99
N LEU A 480 56.64 -4.94 52.75
CA LEU A 480 57.64 -4.59 51.75
C LEU A 480 57.49 -3.13 51.30
N ALA A 481 56.28 -2.71 50.94
CA ALA A 481 55.96 -1.35 50.49
C ALA A 481 56.34 -0.29 51.54
N GLN A 482 56.18 -0.62 52.83
CA GLN A 482 56.60 0.27 53.91
C GLN A 482 58.13 0.50 53.93
N ARG A 483 58.94 -0.54 53.72
CA ARG A 483 60.41 -0.42 53.70
C ARG A 483 60.92 0.35 52.49
N GLU A 484 60.29 0.15 51.34
CA GLU A 484 60.66 0.84 50.11
C GLU A 484 60.31 2.34 50.14
N ALA A 485 59.20 2.70 50.78
CA ALA A 485 58.84 4.11 51.01
C ALA A 485 59.87 4.84 51.89
N GLU A 486 60.38 4.17 52.94
CA GLU A 486 61.43 4.72 53.81
C GLU A 486 62.76 4.93 53.05
N LEU A 487 63.11 4.00 52.15
CA LEU A 487 64.30 4.13 51.30
C LEU A 487 64.17 5.27 50.29
N ALA A 488 63.02 5.45 49.64
CA ALA A 488 62.80 6.51 48.66
C ALA A 488 62.98 7.93 49.26
N LEU A 489 62.51 8.14 50.49
CA LEU A 489 62.70 9.41 51.21
C LEU A 489 64.19 9.73 51.47
N SER A 490 65.05 8.71 51.56
CA SER A 490 66.50 8.87 51.75
C SER A 490 67.25 9.31 50.48
N TYR A 491 66.64 9.21 49.29
CA TYR A 491 67.21 9.63 48.01
C TYR A 491 66.89 11.07 47.58
N MET A 492 66.04 11.78 48.32
CA MET A 492 65.72 13.20 48.03
C MET A 492 66.95 14.12 48.08
N SER A 493 66.92 15.24 47.32
CA SER A 493 68.02 16.21 47.26
C SER A 493 68.35 16.81 48.64
N ALA A 494 69.63 17.09 48.84
CA ALA A 494 70.11 17.67 50.10
C ALA A 494 69.54 19.09 50.29
N GLU A 495 69.35 19.83 49.20
CA GLU A 495 68.82 21.18 49.17
C GLU A 495 67.36 21.25 49.66
N LEU A 496 66.50 20.32 49.23
CA LEU A 496 65.11 20.23 49.71
C LEU A 496 65.05 19.69 51.15
N ARG A 497 65.92 18.74 51.51
CA ARG A 497 65.96 18.12 52.84
C ARG A 497 66.51 19.06 53.92
N GLU A 498 67.51 19.87 53.62
CA GLU A 498 68.23 20.71 54.60
C GLU A 498 67.81 22.18 54.57
N ARG A 499 67.47 22.73 53.39
CA ARG A 499 67.16 24.17 53.22
C ARG A 499 65.75 24.46 52.73
N GLY A 500 65.03 23.45 52.23
CA GLY A 500 63.71 23.61 51.65
C GLY A 500 63.71 24.35 50.31
N GLU A 501 64.82 24.32 49.58
CA GLU A 501 64.96 24.96 48.26
C GLU A 501 64.69 23.95 47.13
N VAL A 502 64.04 24.40 46.05
CA VAL A 502 63.69 23.58 44.87
C VAL A 502 64.36 24.13 43.61
N ILE A 503 65.14 23.28 42.95
CA ILE A 503 65.87 23.63 41.72
C ILE A 503 65.19 22.91 40.54
N GLU A 504 64.91 23.61 39.44
CA GLU A 504 64.21 23.05 38.27
C GLU A 504 64.90 21.80 37.71
N SER A 505 66.23 21.83 37.58
CA SER A 505 67.03 20.68 37.09
C SER A 505 66.99 19.42 37.98
N GLN A 506 66.57 19.53 39.24
CA GLN A 506 66.49 18.42 40.21
C GLN A 506 65.04 18.07 40.61
N LEU A 507 64.06 18.80 40.09
CA LEU A 507 62.67 18.71 40.50
C LEU A 507 62.06 17.34 40.19
N ASP A 508 62.41 16.76 39.05
CA ASP A 508 61.79 15.51 38.61
C ASP A 508 62.23 14.33 39.47
N ASP A 509 63.53 14.22 39.77
CA ASP A 509 64.06 13.18 40.66
C ASP A 509 63.49 13.33 42.09
N THR A 510 63.35 14.56 42.58
CA THR A 510 62.81 14.83 43.92
C THR A 510 61.31 14.58 44.01
N LEU A 511 60.55 14.95 42.99
CA LEU A 511 59.12 14.67 42.88
C LEU A 511 58.87 13.17 42.76
N GLU A 512 59.65 12.44 41.96
CA GLU A 512 59.53 10.99 41.81
C GLU A 512 59.78 10.26 43.13
N ALA A 513 60.85 10.64 43.86
CA ALA A 513 61.13 10.09 45.18
C ALA A 513 59.99 10.35 46.18
N LEU A 514 59.42 11.55 46.20
CA LEU A 514 58.29 11.92 47.06
C LEU A 514 56.99 11.22 46.67
N GLN A 515 56.71 11.10 45.38
CA GLN A 515 55.53 10.38 44.87
C GLN A 515 55.63 8.88 45.15
N TYR A 516 56.82 8.29 44.99
CA TYR A 516 57.04 6.88 45.32
C TYR A 516 56.83 6.63 46.82
N ALA A 517 57.39 7.49 47.67
CA ALA A 517 57.15 7.43 49.11
C ALA A 517 55.67 7.61 49.47
N ALA A 518 54.99 8.61 48.90
CA ALA A 518 53.57 8.84 49.10
C ALA A 518 52.71 7.63 48.69
N ARG A 519 52.94 7.07 47.50
CA ARG A 519 52.25 5.86 47.02
C ARG A 519 52.51 4.67 47.93
N GLY A 520 53.75 4.49 48.40
CA GLY A 520 54.08 3.44 49.36
C GLY A 520 53.28 3.60 50.67
N THR A 521 53.20 4.82 51.21
CA THR A 521 52.40 5.08 52.43
C THR A 521 50.90 4.92 52.22
N GLU A 522 50.36 5.33 51.07
CA GLU A 522 48.96 5.14 50.71
C GLU A 522 48.63 3.67 50.48
N TYR A 523 49.53 2.92 49.83
CA TYR A 523 49.38 1.47 49.65
C TYR A 523 49.36 0.75 51.00
N VAL A 524 50.22 1.14 51.94
CA VAL A 524 50.22 0.60 53.31
C VAL A 524 48.91 0.93 54.02
N ALA A 525 48.47 2.20 53.99
CA ALA A 525 47.22 2.62 54.62
C ALA A 525 45.98 1.93 54.02
N GLY A 526 45.93 1.83 52.69
CA GLY A 526 44.88 1.16 51.93
C GLY A 526 44.90 -0.34 52.14
N GLY A 527 46.07 -0.98 52.19
CA GLY A 527 46.23 -2.40 52.50
C GLY A 527 45.77 -2.75 53.92
N ILE A 528 46.07 -1.90 54.91
CA ILE A 528 45.53 -2.02 56.26
C ILE A 528 44.00 -1.86 56.25
N GLY A 529 43.48 -0.91 55.46
CA GLY A 529 42.05 -0.73 55.23
C GLY A 529 41.39 -1.99 54.65
N GLN A 530 41.96 -2.54 53.58
CA GLN A 530 41.49 -3.76 52.93
C GLN A 530 41.52 -4.96 53.88
N LEU A 531 42.58 -5.13 54.67
CA LEU A 531 42.62 -6.17 55.69
C LEU A 531 41.49 -6.00 56.71
N ASN A 532 41.20 -4.77 57.16
CA ASN A 532 40.07 -4.52 58.05
C ASN A 532 38.72 -4.77 57.37
N GLU A 533 38.54 -4.35 56.11
CA GLU A 533 37.32 -4.62 55.33
C GLU A 533 37.12 -6.11 55.07
N LEU A 534 38.20 -6.88 54.86
CA LEU A 534 38.14 -8.33 54.72
C LEU A 534 37.70 -8.97 56.03
N ILE A 535 38.23 -8.53 57.17
CA ILE A 535 37.81 -9.00 58.49
C ILE A 535 36.34 -8.63 58.76
N GLU A 536 35.94 -7.39 58.53
CA GLU A 536 34.53 -6.96 58.63
C GLU A 536 33.63 -7.71 57.65
N GLY A 537 34.13 -8.02 56.46
CA GLY A 537 33.45 -8.83 55.45
C GLY A 537 33.25 -10.26 55.92
N ILE A 538 34.25 -10.87 56.57
CA ILE A 538 34.14 -12.19 57.20
C ILE A 538 33.10 -12.15 58.33
N GLU A 539 33.15 -11.13 59.20
CA GLU A 539 32.18 -10.94 60.30
C GLU A 539 30.75 -10.74 59.78
N LYS A 540 30.57 -9.93 58.72
CA LYS A 540 29.28 -9.71 58.07
C LYS A 540 28.76 -10.98 57.41
N LYS A 541 29.62 -11.73 56.72
CA LYS A 541 29.26 -13.02 56.11
C LYS A 541 28.91 -14.06 57.18
N ARG A 542 29.57 -14.05 58.34
CA ARG A 542 29.17 -14.87 59.49
C ARG A 542 27.74 -14.53 59.92
N LEU A 543 27.47 -13.25 60.22
CA LEU A 543 26.14 -12.79 60.62
C LEU A 543 25.07 -13.11 59.57
N GLN A 544 25.40 -12.95 58.29
CA GLN A 544 24.50 -13.31 57.19
C GLN A 544 24.28 -14.82 57.13
N THR A 545 25.32 -15.65 57.29
CA THR A 545 25.19 -17.11 57.32
C THR A 545 24.28 -17.53 58.47
N GLU A 546 24.45 -16.96 59.66
CA GLU A 546 23.59 -17.20 60.82
C GLU A 546 22.13 -16.84 60.53
N GLN A 547 21.87 -15.68 59.93
CA GLN A 547 20.53 -15.24 59.54
C GLN A 547 19.90 -16.15 58.47
N GLU A 548 20.66 -16.51 57.44
CA GLU A 548 20.17 -17.32 56.33
C GLU A 548 19.91 -18.77 56.74
N VAL A 549 20.76 -19.34 57.61
CA VAL A 549 20.52 -20.63 58.26
C VAL A 549 19.23 -20.57 59.10
N ALA A 550 19.02 -19.47 59.85
CA ALA A 550 17.80 -19.29 60.62
C ALA A 550 16.56 -19.18 59.72
N MET A 551 16.61 -18.40 58.64
CA MET A 551 15.52 -18.30 57.66
C MET A 551 15.20 -19.66 57.02
N LEU A 552 16.23 -20.40 56.63
CA LEU A 552 16.07 -21.72 56.02
C LEU A 552 15.41 -22.72 56.99
N LEU A 553 15.84 -22.74 58.26
CA LEU A 553 15.36 -23.69 59.27
C LEU A 553 13.99 -23.34 59.84
N TYR A 554 13.71 -22.05 60.06
CA TYR A 554 12.54 -21.59 60.80
C TYR A 554 11.45 -20.99 59.91
N VAL A 555 11.74 -20.65 58.65
CA VAL A 555 10.77 -20.03 57.73
C VAL A 555 10.56 -20.87 56.47
N ASP A 556 11.62 -21.11 55.69
CA ASP A 556 11.49 -21.73 54.37
C ASP A 556 11.06 -23.21 54.46
N LEU A 557 11.75 -23.99 55.30
CA LEU A 557 11.46 -25.41 55.48
C LEU A 557 10.04 -25.65 56.04
N PRO A 558 9.59 -24.98 57.13
CA PRO A 558 8.22 -25.13 57.63
C PRO A 558 7.13 -24.74 56.61
N ALA A 559 7.37 -23.73 55.77
CA ALA A 559 6.41 -23.30 54.75
C ALA A 559 6.17 -24.38 53.67
N VAL A 560 7.21 -25.11 53.27
CA VAL A 560 7.07 -26.22 52.32
C VAL A 560 6.50 -27.47 53.01
N GLU A 561 6.81 -27.71 54.29
CA GLU A 561 6.20 -28.80 55.08
C GLU A 561 4.67 -28.65 55.22
N GLN A 562 4.13 -27.43 55.30
CA GLN A 562 2.68 -27.17 55.33
C GLN A 562 1.97 -27.61 54.03
N LEU A 563 2.66 -27.57 52.89
CA LEU A 563 2.12 -27.99 51.58
C LEU A 563 2.12 -29.51 51.41
N SER A 564 2.77 -30.26 52.29
CA SER A 564 2.88 -31.73 52.17
C SER A 564 1.54 -32.46 52.12
N GLY A 565 0.46 -31.88 52.65
CA GLY A 565 -0.89 -32.45 52.62
C GLY A 565 -1.61 -32.34 51.27
N SER A 566 -1.18 -31.46 50.36
CA SER A 566 -1.75 -31.28 49.02
C SER A 566 -0.81 -31.76 47.90
N MET A 567 0.41 -32.19 48.25
CA MET A 567 1.38 -32.76 47.31
C MET A 567 1.02 -34.19 46.89
N LEU A 568 1.50 -34.58 45.71
CA LEU A 568 1.53 -35.98 45.29
C LEU A 568 2.51 -36.78 46.18
N VAL A 569 2.24 -38.07 46.35
CA VAL A 569 2.97 -38.94 47.30
C VAL A 569 4.48 -38.94 47.06
N GLU A 570 4.91 -39.02 45.80
CA GLU A 570 6.34 -39.05 45.42
C GLU A 570 7.09 -37.77 45.81
N LEU A 571 6.43 -36.61 45.72
CA LEU A 571 7.01 -35.32 46.05
C LEU A 571 7.08 -35.09 47.57
N ARG A 572 6.23 -35.77 48.34
CA ARG A 572 6.25 -35.73 49.81
C ARG A 572 7.44 -36.47 50.40
N GLU A 573 7.85 -37.59 49.81
CA GLU A 573 9.01 -38.37 50.27
C GLU A 573 10.33 -37.61 50.03
N THR A 574 10.45 -36.89 48.92
CA THR A 574 11.63 -36.07 48.62
C THR A 574 11.80 -34.91 49.61
N LEU A 575 10.69 -34.29 50.03
CA LEU A 575 10.69 -33.23 51.04
C LEU A 575 11.21 -33.71 52.41
N ILE A 576 10.81 -34.90 52.85
CA ILE A 576 11.21 -35.45 54.15
C ILE A 576 12.74 -35.68 54.22
N ASN A 577 13.32 -36.23 53.17
CA ASN A 577 14.77 -36.47 53.10
C ASN A 577 15.57 -35.16 53.07
N LEU A 578 15.07 -34.15 52.36
CA LEU A 578 15.69 -32.83 52.30
C LEU A 578 15.66 -32.12 53.66
N ALA A 579 14.55 -32.20 54.40
CA ALA A 579 14.40 -31.61 55.73
C ALA A 579 15.47 -32.09 56.73
N MET A 580 15.81 -33.39 56.70
CA MET A 580 16.86 -33.95 57.56
C MET A 580 18.26 -33.41 57.22
N THR A 581 18.56 -33.24 55.93
CA THR A 581 19.85 -32.72 55.45
C THR A 581 20.05 -31.26 55.87
N ILE A 582 19.02 -30.43 55.70
CA ILE A 582 19.03 -29.01 56.08
C ILE A 582 19.34 -28.81 57.57
N ARG A 583 18.75 -29.63 58.44
CA ARG A 583 18.97 -29.54 59.90
C ARG A 583 20.39 -29.92 60.33
N ARG A 584 21.01 -30.89 59.66
CA ARG A 584 22.38 -31.33 59.95
C ARG A 584 23.41 -30.30 59.50
N ASP A 585 23.32 -29.84 58.26
CA ASP A 585 24.30 -28.94 57.66
C ASP A 585 24.19 -27.53 58.28
N GLY A 586 22.99 -27.09 58.66
CA GLY A 586 22.78 -25.82 59.35
C GLY A 586 23.54 -25.68 60.67
N ALA A 587 23.70 -26.77 61.44
CA ALA A 587 24.45 -26.73 62.70
C ALA A 587 25.97 -26.59 62.51
N GLN A 588 26.52 -27.12 61.41
CA GLN A 588 27.96 -27.02 61.12
C GLN A 588 28.35 -25.62 60.65
N LEU A 589 27.46 -24.94 59.93
CA LEU A 589 27.68 -23.59 59.39
C LEU A 589 27.75 -22.47 60.44
N LEU A 590 27.46 -22.79 61.71
CA LEU A 590 27.48 -21.84 62.83
C LEU A 590 28.80 -21.85 63.64
N ASP A 591 29.76 -22.74 63.34
CA ASP A 591 31.05 -22.82 64.03
C ASP A 591 32.15 -22.00 63.29
N PRO A 592 32.71 -20.92 63.89
CA PRO A 592 33.71 -20.06 63.24
C PRO A 592 35.05 -20.71 62.96
N SER A 593 35.40 -21.78 63.67
CA SER A 593 36.67 -22.48 63.49
C SER A 593 36.65 -23.47 62.33
N GLN A 594 35.45 -23.91 61.93
CA GLN A 594 35.24 -24.94 60.92
C GLN A 594 34.63 -24.41 59.62
N THR A 595 33.99 -23.25 59.65
CA THR A 595 33.20 -22.72 58.53
C THR A 595 34.01 -21.76 57.68
N GLU A 596 34.02 -22.00 56.36
CA GLU A 596 34.39 -21.01 55.36
C GLU A 596 33.13 -20.28 54.88
N TYR A 597 32.87 -19.08 55.40
CA TYR A 597 31.58 -18.39 55.23
C TYR A 597 31.25 -18.04 53.77
N ASP A 598 32.27 -17.84 52.92
CA ASP A 598 32.07 -17.65 51.48
C ASP A 598 31.51 -18.90 50.81
N GLN A 599 32.01 -20.08 51.17
CA GLN A 599 31.53 -21.34 50.62
C GLN A 599 30.10 -21.65 51.12
N ALA A 600 29.84 -21.35 52.39
CA ALA A 600 28.54 -21.51 53.03
C ALA A 600 27.44 -20.69 52.32
N LEU A 601 27.67 -19.38 52.12
CA LEU A 601 26.70 -18.47 51.51
C LEU A 601 26.55 -18.67 50.00
N ARG A 602 27.62 -19.05 49.28
CA ARG A 602 27.56 -19.16 47.82
C ARG A 602 27.04 -20.51 47.33
N PHE A 603 27.40 -21.58 48.02
CA PHE A 603 27.17 -22.93 47.50
C PHE A 603 26.25 -23.74 48.38
N VAL A 604 26.49 -23.78 49.70
CA VAL A 604 25.77 -24.69 50.59
C VAL A 604 24.33 -24.22 50.81
N LEU A 605 24.13 -23.00 51.31
CA LEU A 605 22.79 -22.47 51.60
C LEU A 605 21.91 -22.29 50.35
N PRO A 606 22.42 -21.75 49.22
CA PRO A 606 21.60 -21.62 48.01
C PRO A 606 21.26 -22.96 47.38
N ASN A 607 22.12 -23.98 47.48
CA ASN A 607 21.79 -25.31 46.99
C ASN A 607 20.65 -25.94 47.80
N LEU A 608 20.70 -25.83 49.12
CA LEU A 608 19.61 -26.30 50.00
C LEU A 608 18.29 -25.56 49.71
N ARG A 609 18.34 -24.24 49.51
CA ARG A 609 17.17 -23.46 49.07
C ARG A 609 16.67 -23.85 47.68
N ARG A 610 17.57 -24.04 46.71
CA ARG A 610 17.20 -24.47 45.36
C ARG A 610 16.51 -25.82 45.39
N GLN A 611 16.98 -26.74 46.21
CA GLN A 611 16.34 -28.06 46.36
C GLN A 611 14.94 -27.90 46.98
N LEU A 612 14.74 -27.00 47.95
CA LEU A 612 13.41 -26.67 48.49
C LEU A 612 12.49 -26.01 47.44
N ASP A 613 13.02 -25.06 46.68
CA ASP A 613 12.30 -24.38 45.60
C ASP A 613 11.98 -25.33 44.43
N GLN A 614 12.84 -26.31 44.16
CA GLN A 614 12.56 -27.39 43.20
C GLN A 614 11.35 -28.21 43.65
N VAL A 615 11.25 -28.55 44.93
CA VAL A 615 10.07 -29.23 45.49
C VAL A 615 8.83 -28.33 45.36
N ARG A 616 8.93 -27.04 45.70
CA ARG A 616 7.82 -26.09 45.58
C ARG A 616 7.37 -25.85 44.13
N SER A 617 8.31 -25.72 43.20
CA SER A 617 8.02 -25.51 41.77
C SER A 617 7.50 -26.78 41.10
N ALA A 618 7.97 -27.96 41.50
CA ALA A 618 7.37 -29.23 41.09
C ALA A 618 5.91 -29.31 41.55
N HIS A 619 5.60 -28.91 42.79
CA HIS A 619 4.22 -28.83 43.27
C HIS A 619 3.37 -27.84 42.44
N ALA A 620 3.88 -26.64 42.15
CA ALA A 620 3.18 -25.66 41.31
C ALA A 620 3.01 -26.14 39.85
N THR A 621 3.98 -26.89 39.33
CA THR A 621 3.89 -27.51 38.00
C THR A 621 2.81 -28.57 37.98
N ASN A 622 2.70 -29.39 39.03
CA ASN A 622 1.63 -30.35 39.19
C ASN A 622 0.25 -29.66 39.24
N ILE A 623 0.12 -28.52 39.96
CA ILE A 623 -1.12 -27.72 39.94
C ILE A 623 -1.47 -27.28 38.51
N ARG A 624 -0.52 -26.69 37.77
CA ARG A 624 -0.77 -26.22 36.39
C ARG A 624 -1.12 -27.35 35.43
N GLN A 625 -0.42 -28.48 35.52
CA GLN A 625 -0.71 -29.65 34.69
C GLN A 625 -2.13 -30.17 34.97
N MET A 626 -2.54 -30.25 36.23
CA MET A 626 -3.90 -30.63 36.60
C MET A 626 -4.94 -29.59 36.14
N GLN A 627 -4.63 -28.29 36.19
CA GLN A 627 -5.52 -27.23 35.68
C GLN A 627 -5.71 -27.32 34.16
N LEU A 628 -4.64 -27.58 33.40
CA LEU A 628 -4.74 -27.78 31.95
C LEU A 628 -5.58 -29.02 31.60
N GLN A 629 -5.42 -30.11 32.36
CA GLN A 629 -6.25 -31.30 32.22
C GLN A 629 -7.71 -31.01 32.54
N TYR A 630 -7.98 -30.25 33.62
CA TYR A 630 -9.32 -29.78 33.97
C TYR A 630 -9.95 -28.94 32.85
N GLU A 631 -9.23 -27.97 32.28
CA GLU A 631 -9.76 -27.14 31.19
C GLU A 631 -10.09 -27.98 29.95
N ALA A 632 -9.26 -28.97 29.61
CA ALA A 632 -9.52 -29.89 28.51
C ALA A 632 -10.80 -30.71 28.75
N GLU A 633 -10.93 -31.34 29.92
CA GLU A 633 -12.09 -32.14 30.29
C GLU A 633 -13.36 -31.29 30.43
N ARG A 634 -13.27 -30.08 31.01
CA ARG A 634 -14.37 -29.12 31.10
C ARG A 634 -14.87 -28.71 29.72
N ASN A 635 -13.97 -28.41 28.78
CA ASN A 635 -14.35 -28.02 27.43
C ASN A 635 -15.01 -29.18 26.68
N GLN A 636 -14.55 -30.42 26.89
CA GLN A 636 -15.18 -31.61 26.33
C GLN A 636 -16.60 -31.80 26.88
N LEU A 637 -16.76 -31.76 28.20
CA LEU A 637 -18.07 -31.89 28.86
C LEU A 637 -19.02 -30.73 28.53
N ALA A 638 -18.51 -29.50 28.38
CA ALA A 638 -19.30 -28.36 27.96
C ALA A 638 -19.79 -28.49 26.52
N ARG A 639 -19.00 -29.11 25.62
CA ARG A 639 -19.43 -29.40 24.25
C ARG A 639 -20.52 -30.47 24.22
N SER A 640 -20.36 -31.57 24.97
CA SER A 640 -21.41 -32.59 25.07
C SER A 640 -22.67 -32.05 25.77
N TRP A 641 -22.53 -31.14 26.74
CA TRP A 641 -23.68 -30.44 27.32
C TRP A 641 -24.38 -29.50 26.32
N ALA A 642 -23.63 -28.62 25.63
CA ALA A 642 -24.19 -27.67 24.67
C ALA A 642 -24.88 -28.35 23.47
N GLN A 643 -24.33 -29.48 23.02
CA GLN A 643 -24.98 -30.31 22.00
C GLN A 643 -26.32 -30.85 22.48
N LEU A 644 -26.42 -31.26 23.74
CA LEU A 644 -27.65 -31.76 24.36
C LEU A 644 -28.69 -30.63 24.53
N GLU A 645 -28.26 -29.42 24.90
CA GLU A 645 -29.11 -28.23 25.01
C GLU A 645 -29.64 -27.73 23.65
N SER A 646 -28.87 -27.90 22.57
CA SER A 646 -29.25 -27.48 21.22
C SER A 646 -30.36 -28.32 20.56
N ILE A 647 -30.69 -29.46 21.16
CA ILE A 647 -31.67 -30.41 20.64
C ILE A 647 -33.09 -29.85 20.94
N ASP A 648 -33.86 -29.49 19.90
CA ASP A 648 -35.21 -28.88 20.06
C ASP A 648 -36.23 -29.86 20.69
N LEU A 649 -36.50 -29.74 21.99
CA LEU A 649 -37.33 -30.67 22.78
C LEU A 649 -38.84 -30.52 22.62
N SER A 650 -39.30 -29.58 21.78
CA SER A 650 -40.74 -29.27 21.62
C SER A 650 -41.63 -30.47 21.23
N GLN A 651 -41.04 -31.55 20.71
CA GLN A 651 -41.74 -32.77 20.29
C GLN A 651 -41.69 -33.92 21.32
N LEU A 652 -40.98 -33.75 22.44
CA LEU A 652 -40.61 -34.82 23.39
C LEU A 652 -40.59 -34.31 24.85
N SER A 653 -41.75 -33.91 25.39
CA SER A 653 -41.91 -33.41 26.78
C SER A 653 -41.44 -34.40 27.86
N VAL A 654 -41.32 -35.67 27.49
CA VAL A 654 -40.94 -36.80 28.35
C VAL A 654 -39.44 -36.85 28.68
N VAL A 655 -38.61 -36.13 27.93
CA VAL A 655 -37.15 -36.17 28.05
C VAL A 655 -36.63 -35.14 29.07
N GLU A 656 -37.42 -34.12 29.42
CA GLU A 656 -37.09 -33.06 30.37
C GLU A 656 -36.54 -33.56 31.74
N PRO A 657 -37.13 -34.55 32.43
CA PRO A 657 -36.61 -35.00 33.73
C PRO A 657 -35.26 -35.73 33.64
N LEU A 658 -34.95 -36.36 32.50
CA LEU A 658 -33.67 -37.03 32.28
C LEU A 658 -32.55 -36.01 32.05
N ILE A 659 -32.86 -34.91 31.36
CA ILE A 659 -31.93 -33.80 31.15
C ILE A 659 -31.66 -33.07 32.47
N ALA A 660 -32.69 -32.82 33.30
CA ALA A 660 -32.52 -32.19 34.62
C ALA A 660 -31.63 -33.01 35.55
N LYS A 661 -31.68 -34.35 35.48
CA LYS A 661 -30.78 -35.23 36.24
C LYS A 661 -29.34 -35.12 35.75
N ALA A 662 -29.12 -35.10 34.44
CA ALA A 662 -27.79 -34.94 33.85
C ALA A 662 -27.20 -33.55 34.17
N GLU A 663 -28.03 -32.51 34.24
CA GLU A 663 -27.64 -31.16 34.67
C GLU A 663 -27.12 -31.16 36.11
N ALA A 664 -27.84 -31.80 37.03
CA ALA A 664 -27.43 -31.90 38.43
C ALA A 664 -26.09 -32.65 38.59
N GLU A 665 -25.88 -33.73 37.83
CA GLU A 665 -24.61 -34.47 37.83
C GLU A 665 -23.45 -33.63 37.26
N TYR A 666 -23.71 -32.83 36.21
CA TYR A 666 -22.73 -31.90 35.64
C TYR A 666 -22.37 -30.76 36.61
N GLN A 667 -23.36 -30.18 37.29
CA GLN A 667 -23.15 -29.13 38.30
C GLN A 667 -22.38 -29.66 39.53
N ALA A 668 -22.69 -30.88 39.99
CA ALA A 668 -21.97 -31.52 41.09
C ALA A 668 -20.49 -31.73 40.74
N TRP A 669 -20.19 -32.16 39.51
CA TRP A 669 -18.80 -32.28 39.04
C TRP A 669 -18.08 -30.93 38.98
N GLN A 670 -18.75 -29.86 38.55
CA GLN A 670 -18.19 -28.50 38.56
C GLN A 670 -17.88 -28.02 39.99
N GLN A 671 -18.71 -28.38 40.97
CA GLN A 671 -18.48 -28.02 42.37
C GLN A 671 -17.31 -28.81 42.97
N ASP A 672 -17.25 -30.13 42.78
CA ASP A 672 -16.16 -30.99 43.26
C ASP A 672 -14.79 -30.53 42.69
N THR A 673 -14.76 -30.09 41.42
CA THR A 673 -13.54 -29.57 40.79
C THR A 673 -13.16 -28.16 41.26
N ALA A 674 -14.15 -27.31 41.59
CA ALA A 674 -13.89 -25.99 42.18
C ALA A 674 -13.29 -26.10 43.60
N GLU A 675 -13.78 -27.04 44.41
CA GLU A 675 -13.24 -27.30 45.76
C GLU A 675 -11.83 -27.90 45.72
N ALA A 676 -11.49 -28.61 44.63
CA ALA A 676 -10.18 -29.23 44.43
C ALA A 676 -9.14 -28.34 43.70
N GLN A 677 -9.49 -27.10 43.34
CA GLN A 677 -8.73 -26.24 42.40
C GLN A 677 -7.25 -26.05 42.74
N ASP A 678 -6.92 -25.98 44.03
CA ASP A 678 -5.56 -25.75 44.54
C ASP A 678 -4.91 -27.01 45.16
N ASN A 679 -5.57 -28.17 45.04
CA ASN A 679 -5.08 -29.43 45.60
C ASN A 679 -4.89 -30.47 44.48
N PRO A 680 -3.66 -30.61 43.94
CA PRO A 680 -3.34 -31.59 42.90
C PRO A 680 -3.76 -33.01 43.25
N TYR A 681 -3.65 -33.39 44.53
CA TYR A 681 -4.03 -34.72 44.98
C TYR A 681 -5.54 -34.94 44.86
N LEU A 682 -6.37 -34.03 45.35
CA LEU A 682 -7.83 -34.13 45.21
C LEU A 682 -8.28 -33.96 43.75
N MET A 683 -7.66 -33.05 43.01
CA MET A 683 -7.94 -32.82 41.60
C MET A 683 -7.67 -34.08 40.77
N SER A 684 -6.60 -34.82 41.06
CA SER A 684 -6.30 -36.10 40.39
C SER A 684 -7.32 -37.22 40.64
N GLN A 685 -8.13 -37.14 41.72
CA GLN A 685 -9.19 -38.11 42.01
C GLN A 685 -10.50 -37.80 41.30
N VAL A 686 -10.75 -36.51 41.01
CA VAL A 686 -11.97 -36.03 40.34
C VAL A 686 -11.79 -36.02 38.82
N LEU A 687 -10.60 -35.66 38.33
CA LEU A 687 -10.23 -35.74 36.91
C LEU A 687 -9.98 -37.19 36.48
N GLY A 688 -10.21 -37.50 35.21
CA GLY A 688 -10.08 -38.84 34.65
C GLY A 688 -11.37 -39.69 34.74
N ARG A 689 -11.49 -40.56 35.75
CA ARG A 689 -12.56 -41.58 35.74
C ARG A 689 -13.97 -41.00 35.84
N ARG A 690 -14.19 -40.03 36.73
CA ARG A 690 -15.53 -39.44 36.95
C ARG A 690 -15.98 -38.56 35.78
N SER A 691 -15.08 -37.74 35.22
CA SER A 691 -15.39 -36.92 34.04
C SER A 691 -15.63 -37.79 32.79
N ALA A 692 -14.86 -38.86 32.59
CA ALA A 692 -15.09 -39.81 31.49
C ALA A 692 -16.43 -40.56 31.62
N GLU A 693 -16.81 -40.98 32.83
CA GLU A 693 -18.11 -41.62 33.08
C GLU A 693 -19.28 -40.65 32.82
N LEU A 694 -19.12 -39.36 33.16
CA LEU A 694 -20.11 -38.31 32.87
C LEU A 694 -20.24 -38.03 31.36
N ASP A 695 -19.12 -37.89 30.65
CA ASP A 695 -19.13 -37.64 29.20
C ASP A 695 -19.77 -38.80 28.42
N GLN A 696 -19.47 -40.04 28.81
CA GLN A 696 -20.11 -41.23 28.24
C GLN A 696 -21.63 -41.22 28.43
N ARG A 697 -22.12 -40.82 29.60
CA ARG A 697 -23.56 -40.73 29.88
C ARG A 697 -24.25 -39.62 29.09
N LEU A 698 -23.63 -38.44 28.99
CA LEU A 698 -24.17 -37.34 28.20
C LEU A 698 -24.28 -37.72 26.72
N ASN A 699 -23.24 -38.33 26.15
CA ASN A 699 -23.23 -38.78 24.76
C ASN A 699 -24.25 -39.91 24.51
N ALA A 700 -24.40 -40.87 25.44
CA ALA A 700 -25.40 -41.93 25.33
C ALA A 700 -26.83 -41.36 25.31
N LEU A 701 -27.12 -40.39 26.20
CA LEU A 701 -28.42 -39.75 26.29
C LEU A 701 -28.76 -38.93 25.03
N GLN A 702 -27.78 -38.29 24.41
CA GLN A 702 -27.95 -37.63 23.11
C GLN A 702 -28.35 -38.61 22.00
N CYS A 703 -27.64 -39.74 21.89
CA CYS A 703 -27.94 -40.77 20.89
C CYS A 703 -29.36 -41.32 21.08
N ASP A 704 -29.73 -41.66 22.32
CA ASP A 704 -31.06 -42.20 22.64
C ASP A 704 -32.19 -41.21 22.27
N ILE A 705 -31.99 -39.90 22.47
CA ILE A 705 -32.96 -38.86 22.08
C ILE A 705 -33.04 -38.73 20.56
N ALA A 706 -31.90 -38.74 19.86
CA ALA A 706 -31.86 -38.60 18.41
C ALA A 706 -32.54 -39.80 17.71
N ASP A 707 -32.25 -41.02 18.15
CA ASP A 707 -32.84 -42.25 17.61
C ASP A 707 -34.34 -42.34 17.88
N ALA A 708 -34.78 -41.92 19.07
CA ALA A 708 -36.20 -41.88 19.39
C ALA A 708 -36.97 -40.85 18.56
N ARG A 709 -36.39 -39.69 18.21
CA ARG A 709 -37.02 -38.69 17.32
C ARG A 709 -37.29 -39.24 15.93
N VAL A 710 -36.29 -39.90 15.35
CA VAL A 710 -36.42 -40.50 14.01
C VAL A 710 -37.51 -41.56 14.05
N SER A 711 -37.44 -42.45 15.04
CA SER A 711 -38.41 -43.54 15.23
C SER A 711 -39.84 -43.02 15.43
N LEU A 712 -40.04 -42.01 16.28
CA LEU A 712 -41.36 -41.43 16.55
C LEU A 712 -41.94 -40.72 15.32
N LYS A 713 -41.11 -40.00 14.55
CA LYS A 713 -41.55 -39.33 13.31
C LYS A 713 -41.97 -40.32 12.23
N GLU A 714 -41.24 -41.44 12.10
CA GLU A 714 -41.60 -42.51 11.18
C GLU A 714 -42.90 -43.22 11.60
N LEU A 715 -43.04 -43.51 12.91
CA LEU A 715 -44.24 -44.14 13.47
C LEU A 715 -45.47 -43.22 13.36
N ASP A 716 -45.35 -41.93 13.64
CA ASP A 716 -46.45 -40.96 13.47
C ASP A 716 -46.87 -40.86 12.01
N LYS A 717 -45.91 -40.67 11.08
CA LYS A 717 -46.23 -40.63 9.63
C LYS A 717 -46.93 -41.91 9.16
N ALA A 718 -46.44 -43.08 9.58
CA ALA A 718 -47.05 -44.35 9.27
C ALA A 718 -48.47 -44.46 9.86
N PHE A 719 -48.66 -44.03 11.11
CA PHE A 719 -49.96 -44.03 11.78
C PHE A 719 -50.95 -43.10 11.08
N GLN A 720 -50.58 -41.85 10.78
CA GLN A 720 -51.44 -40.90 10.06
C GLN A 720 -51.85 -41.42 8.68
N GLN A 721 -50.93 -42.06 7.96
CA GLN A 721 -51.23 -42.68 6.67
C GLN A 721 -52.24 -43.84 6.82
N ARG A 722 -52.07 -44.71 7.83
CA ARG A 722 -53.02 -45.81 8.08
C ARG A 722 -54.36 -45.32 8.60
N TYR A 723 -54.37 -44.32 9.47
CA TYR A 723 -55.58 -43.71 10.01
C TYR A 723 -56.41 -43.01 8.92
N SER A 724 -55.76 -42.24 8.03
CA SER A 724 -56.44 -41.62 6.88
C SER A 724 -56.95 -42.65 5.88
N GLN A 725 -56.21 -43.74 5.63
CA GLN A 725 -56.69 -44.87 4.84
C GLN A 725 -57.92 -45.53 5.47
N ALA A 726 -57.91 -45.77 6.78
CA ALA A 726 -59.05 -46.34 7.50
C ALA A 726 -60.29 -45.42 7.41
N ASN A 727 -60.12 -44.10 7.56
CA ASN A 727 -61.19 -43.12 7.37
C ASN A 727 -61.76 -43.14 5.94
N ALA A 728 -60.90 -43.17 4.93
CA ALA A 728 -61.33 -43.22 3.53
C ALA A 728 -62.12 -44.51 3.22
N MET A 729 -61.68 -45.66 3.75
CA MET A 729 -62.39 -46.93 3.59
C MET A 729 -63.73 -46.94 4.33
N ARG A 730 -63.79 -46.37 5.53
CA ARG A 730 -65.03 -46.18 6.28
C ARG A 730 -66.06 -45.37 5.49
N GLU A 731 -65.64 -44.27 4.89
CA GLU A 731 -66.51 -43.43 4.07
C GLU A 731 -66.96 -44.13 2.79
N ARG A 732 -66.07 -44.88 2.13
CA ARG A 732 -66.43 -45.72 0.97
C ARG A 732 -67.47 -46.78 1.32
N LEU A 733 -67.32 -47.45 2.46
CA LEU A 733 -68.29 -48.44 2.96
C LEU A 733 -69.67 -47.81 3.18
N ARG A 734 -69.72 -46.61 3.76
CA ARG A 734 -70.96 -45.83 3.91
C ARG A 734 -71.56 -45.40 2.58
N GLN A 735 -70.74 -45.05 1.59
CA GLN A 735 -71.21 -44.75 0.24
C GLN A 735 -71.77 -45.99 -0.46
N ILE A 736 -71.14 -47.15 -0.30
CA ILE A 736 -71.63 -48.44 -0.83
C ILE A 736 -72.98 -48.80 -0.20
N SER A 737 -73.14 -48.64 1.11
CA SER A 737 -74.44 -48.90 1.76
C SER A 737 -75.50 -47.88 1.31
N ALA A 738 -75.18 -46.59 1.30
CA ALA A 738 -76.13 -45.53 0.94
C ALA A 738 -76.58 -45.57 -0.54
N SER A 739 -75.72 -46.03 -1.46
CA SER A 739 -76.06 -46.18 -2.88
C SER A 739 -76.77 -47.51 -3.20
N SER A 740 -76.85 -48.43 -2.24
CA SER A 740 -77.52 -49.71 -2.40
C SER A 740 -79.03 -49.63 -2.13
N MET A 741 -79.78 -50.61 -2.64
CA MET A 741 -81.21 -50.74 -2.31
C MET A 741 -81.45 -51.23 -0.87
N TRP A 742 -80.41 -51.61 -0.13
CA TRP A 742 -80.45 -52.07 1.26
C TRP A 742 -79.57 -51.20 2.17
N PRO A 743 -79.93 -49.92 2.37
CA PRO A 743 -79.09 -48.97 3.10
C PRO A 743 -78.93 -49.29 4.60
N ASN A 744 -79.82 -50.12 5.16
CA ASN A 744 -79.88 -50.40 6.59
C ASN A 744 -79.05 -51.62 7.02
N LEU A 745 -78.32 -52.28 6.10
CA LEU A 745 -77.48 -53.44 6.44
C LEU A 745 -76.15 -52.97 7.07
N PRO A 746 -75.82 -53.43 8.29
CA PRO A 746 -74.60 -53.02 8.97
C PRO A 746 -73.41 -53.88 8.52
N TRP A 747 -72.55 -53.32 7.69
CA TRP A 747 -71.37 -54.01 7.13
C TRP A 747 -70.08 -53.78 7.96
N ASP A 748 -70.14 -52.97 9.03
CA ASP A 748 -68.98 -52.37 9.72
C ASP A 748 -68.89 -52.62 11.24
N ILE A 749 -69.71 -53.51 11.82
CA ILE A 749 -69.85 -53.69 13.29
C ILE A 749 -68.53 -54.03 14.00
N GLU A 750 -67.69 -54.90 13.43
CA GLU A 750 -66.40 -55.27 14.02
C GLU A 750 -65.36 -54.14 13.87
N ALA A 751 -65.39 -53.44 12.73
CA ALA A 751 -64.48 -52.35 12.44
C ALA A 751 -64.75 -51.11 13.31
N ASP A 752 -66.01 -50.81 13.63
CA ASP A 752 -66.36 -49.69 14.53
C ASP A 752 -65.92 -49.94 15.99
N ARG A 753 -65.85 -51.20 16.45
CA ARG A 753 -65.27 -51.52 17.77
C ARG A 753 -63.75 -51.32 17.78
N SER A 754 -63.07 -51.77 16.73
CA SER A 754 -61.62 -51.54 16.57
C SER A 754 -61.29 -50.05 16.38
N TRP A 755 -62.21 -49.26 15.82
CA TRP A 755 -62.07 -47.79 15.75
C TRP A 755 -61.94 -47.16 17.14
N ALA A 756 -62.76 -47.59 18.10
CA ALA A 756 -62.68 -47.10 19.48
C ALA A 756 -61.35 -47.47 20.15
N GLN A 757 -60.78 -48.65 19.83
CA GLN A 757 -59.47 -49.06 20.33
C GLN A 757 -58.35 -48.17 19.79
N VAL A 758 -58.40 -47.76 18.52
CA VAL A 758 -57.42 -46.83 17.93
C VAL A 758 -57.48 -45.46 18.61
N VAL A 759 -58.68 -44.94 18.91
CA VAL A 759 -58.85 -43.67 19.63
C VAL A 759 -58.31 -43.75 21.06
N GLU A 760 -58.48 -44.90 21.73
CA GLU A 760 -57.95 -45.09 23.08
C GLU A 760 -56.41 -45.18 23.08
N MET A 761 -55.81 -45.85 22.09
CA MET A 761 -54.35 -45.86 21.94
C MET A 761 -53.78 -44.47 21.63
N GLN A 762 -54.54 -43.62 20.92
CA GLN A 762 -54.17 -42.22 20.69
C GLN A 762 -54.11 -41.41 22.00
N LYS A 763 -55.00 -41.67 22.96
CA LYS A 763 -54.92 -41.04 24.29
C LYS A 763 -53.71 -41.54 25.08
N ARG A 764 -53.36 -42.82 24.97
CA ARG A 764 -52.17 -43.38 25.64
C ARG A 764 -50.87 -42.77 25.14
N ILE A 765 -50.79 -42.45 23.85
CA ILE A 765 -49.66 -41.69 23.29
C ILE A 765 -49.51 -40.33 23.98
N GLN A 766 -50.63 -39.64 24.27
CA GLN A 766 -50.62 -38.33 24.92
C GLN A 766 -50.32 -38.38 26.43
N GLN A 767 -50.40 -39.56 27.05
CA GLN A 767 -50.23 -39.78 28.49
C GLN A 767 -48.95 -40.54 28.85
N ALA A 768 -48.08 -40.79 27.87
CA ALA A 768 -46.85 -41.54 28.12
C ALA A 768 -45.79 -40.65 28.81
N ASP A 769 -45.29 -41.11 29.95
CA ASP A 769 -44.35 -40.36 30.80
C ASP A 769 -42.88 -40.81 30.65
N THR A 770 -42.59 -41.80 29.80
CA THR A 770 -41.21 -42.26 29.52
C THR A 770 -40.99 -42.53 28.03
N LEU A 771 -39.77 -42.31 27.54
CA LEU A 771 -39.42 -42.42 26.12
C LEU A 771 -39.71 -43.84 25.54
N PRO A 772 -39.39 -44.94 26.25
CA PRO A 772 -39.76 -46.28 25.78
C PRO A 772 -41.28 -46.49 25.78
N ALA A 773 -41.99 -46.03 26.82
CA ALA A 773 -43.44 -46.15 26.87
C ALA A 773 -44.14 -45.35 25.75
N LEU A 774 -43.58 -44.22 25.34
CA LEU A 774 -44.07 -43.42 24.22
C LEU A 774 -43.88 -44.16 22.89
N LEU A 775 -42.69 -44.72 22.65
CA LEU A 775 -42.43 -45.54 21.45
C LEU A 775 -43.34 -46.76 21.38
N ASP A 776 -43.52 -47.47 22.49
CA ASP A 776 -44.41 -48.64 22.58
C ASP A 776 -45.88 -48.24 22.32
N ALA A 777 -46.33 -47.11 22.87
CA ALA A 777 -47.68 -46.61 22.64
C ALA A 777 -47.93 -46.28 21.15
N TRP A 778 -46.95 -45.70 20.46
CA TRP A 778 -47.01 -45.44 19.01
C TRP A 778 -47.03 -46.72 18.18
N GLN A 779 -46.22 -47.73 18.51
CA GLN A 779 -46.23 -49.02 17.82
C GLN A 779 -47.57 -49.75 17.99
N HIS A 780 -48.13 -49.74 19.19
CA HIS A 780 -49.44 -50.33 19.45
C HIS A 780 -50.58 -49.59 18.73
N ALA A 781 -50.53 -48.26 18.66
CA ALA A 781 -51.49 -47.47 17.90
C ALA A 781 -51.41 -47.76 16.39
N LEU A 782 -50.20 -47.88 15.83
CA LEU A 782 -49.98 -48.26 14.45
C LEU A 782 -50.51 -49.68 14.16
N GLY A 783 -50.26 -50.63 15.06
CA GLY A 783 -50.80 -51.99 14.97
C GLY A 783 -52.33 -51.99 14.92
N ALA A 784 -52.98 -51.32 15.87
CA ALA A 784 -54.43 -51.22 15.92
C ALA A 784 -55.02 -50.54 14.67
N SER A 785 -54.38 -49.49 14.16
CA SER A 785 -54.82 -48.80 12.92
C SER A 785 -54.69 -49.69 11.68
N THR A 786 -53.67 -50.54 11.63
CA THR A 786 -53.44 -51.47 10.51
C THR A 786 -54.46 -52.61 10.52
N GLU A 787 -54.78 -53.15 11.70
CA GLU A 787 -55.86 -54.14 11.85
C GLU A 787 -57.22 -53.56 11.44
N LEU A 788 -57.49 -52.32 11.83
CA LEU A 788 -58.70 -51.59 11.47
C LEU A 788 -58.85 -51.42 9.93
N VAL A 789 -57.79 -51.07 9.21
CA VAL A 789 -57.81 -51.01 7.74
C VAL A 789 -58.19 -52.38 7.15
N LYS A 790 -57.59 -53.47 7.62
CA LYS A 790 -57.91 -54.84 7.14
C LYS A 790 -59.36 -55.23 7.41
N LEU A 791 -59.92 -54.82 8.54
CA LEU A 791 -61.34 -55.06 8.86
C LEU A 791 -62.27 -54.28 7.92
N TYR A 792 -61.94 -53.03 7.60
CA TYR A 792 -62.72 -52.27 6.61
C TYR A 792 -62.58 -52.83 5.18
N GLU A 793 -61.39 -53.28 4.76
CA GLU A 793 -61.21 -53.95 3.46
C GLU A 793 -62.06 -55.24 3.37
N ARG A 794 -62.09 -56.02 4.44
CA ARG A 794 -62.94 -57.22 4.52
C ARG A 794 -64.42 -56.86 4.50
N GLY A 795 -64.83 -55.83 5.24
CA GLY A 795 -66.20 -55.32 5.24
C GLY A 795 -66.63 -54.83 3.86
N GLU A 796 -65.76 -54.13 3.13
CA GLU A 796 -66.03 -53.65 1.77
C GLU A 796 -66.26 -54.80 0.79
N ALA A 797 -65.42 -55.84 0.85
CA ALA A 797 -65.59 -57.04 0.04
C ALA A 797 -66.91 -57.77 0.37
N GLN A 798 -67.20 -57.96 1.67
CA GLN A 798 -68.46 -58.59 2.12
C GLN A 798 -69.70 -57.79 1.70
N ALA A 799 -69.64 -56.46 1.76
CA ALA A 799 -70.72 -55.59 1.31
C ALA A 799 -70.94 -55.72 -0.20
N ARG A 800 -69.88 -55.69 -1.02
CA ARG A 800 -69.99 -55.85 -2.49
C ARG A 800 -70.55 -57.22 -2.88
N ASP A 801 -70.01 -58.29 -2.31
CA ASP A 801 -70.45 -59.65 -2.62
C ASP A 801 -71.88 -59.91 -2.12
N GLY A 802 -72.18 -59.50 -0.88
CA GLY A 802 -73.51 -59.62 -0.29
C GLY A 802 -74.57 -58.83 -1.06
N LEU A 803 -74.31 -57.56 -1.35
CA LEU A 803 -75.21 -56.74 -2.18
C LEU A 803 -75.37 -57.32 -3.59
N GLY A 804 -74.29 -57.84 -4.18
CA GLY A 804 -74.35 -58.55 -5.46
C GLY A 804 -75.28 -59.77 -5.42
N HIS A 805 -75.21 -60.58 -4.36
CA HIS A 805 -76.11 -61.72 -4.16
C HIS A 805 -77.57 -61.30 -3.98
N LEU A 806 -77.84 -60.30 -3.14
CA LEU A 806 -79.20 -59.77 -2.95
C LEU A 806 -79.76 -59.17 -4.24
N GLN A 807 -78.95 -58.44 -4.99
CA GLN A 807 -79.37 -57.83 -6.25
C GLN A 807 -79.64 -58.88 -7.34
N ASN A 808 -78.83 -59.94 -7.40
CA ASN A 808 -79.04 -61.05 -8.33
C ASN A 808 -80.31 -61.84 -8.01
N GLU A 809 -80.57 -62.14 -6.73
CA GLU A 809 -81.83 -62.78 -6.34
C GLU A 809 -83.03 -61.85 -6.55
N LEU A 810 -82.92 -60.55 -6.26
CA LEU A 810 -83.98 -59.59 -6.55
C LEU A 810 -84.30 -59.55 -8.05
N LYS A 811 -83.27 -59.52 -8.92
CA LYS A 811 -83.45 -59.60 -10.38
C LYS A 811 -84.11 -60.91 -10.80
N ALA A 812 -83.71 -62.05 -10.21
CA ALA A 812 -84.32 -63.34 -10.47
C ALA A 812 -85.81 -63.36 -10.09
N VAL A 813 -86.15 -62.86 -8.89
CA VAL A 813 -87.54 -62.72 -8.42
C VAL A 813 -88.32 -61.79 -9.35
N GLN A 814 -87.76 -60.64 -9.72
CA GLN A 814 -88.40 -59.67 -10.62
C GLN A 814 -88.64 -60.24 -12.02
N ALA A 815 -87.70 -61.00 -12.58
CA ALA A 815 -87.85 -61.64 -13.89
C ALA A 815 -88.94 -62.72 -13.87
N ILE A 816 -89.01 -63.53 -12.81
CA ILE A 816 -90.08 -64.52 -12.63
C ILE A 816 -91.42 -63.80 -12.42
N LYS A 817 -91.46 -62.75 -11.60
CA LYS A 817 -92.64 -61.91 -11.38
C LYS A 817 -93.17 -61.34 -12.69
N GLN A 818 -92.30 -60.80 -13.56
CA GLN A 818 -92.70 -60.27 -14.88
C GLN A 818 -93.30 -61.36 -15.78
N ARG A 819 -92.75 -62.58 -15.77
CA ARG A 819 -93.34 -63.71 -16.52
C ARG A 819 -94.72 -64.10 -15.99
N VAL A 820 -94.86 -64.21 -14.66
CA VAL A 820 -96.14 -64.50 -13.99
C VAL A 820 -97.16 -63.40 -14.26
N GLN A 821 -96.72 -62.14 -14.31
CA GLN A 821 -97.56 -61.00 -14.61
C GLN A 821 -98.00 -60.99 -16.09
N HIS A 822 -97.11 -61.31 -17.03
CA HIS A 822 -97.50 -61.53 -18.42
C HIS A 822 -98.43 -62.73 -18.62
N GLN A 823 -98.29 -63.79 -17.83
CA GLN A 823 -99.24 -64.90 -17.81
C GLN A 823 -100.60 -64.48 -17.25
N ALA A 824 -100.62 -63.65 -16.19
CA ALA A 824 -101.85 -63.06 -15.67
C ALA A 824 -102.54 -62.17 -16.72
N ASP A 825 -101.79 -61.32 -17.41
CA ASP A 825 -102.30 -60.46 -18.49
C ASP A 825 -102.81 -61.29 -19.68
N ALA A 826 -102.16 -62.42 -19.99
CA ALA A 826 -102.59 -63.34 -21.04
C ALA A 826 -103.85 -64.14 -20.67
N ALA A 827 -103.96 -64.60 -19.41
CA ALA A 827 -105.17 -65.25 -18.88
C ALA A 827 -106.36 -64.27 -18.80
N MET A 828 -106.09 -63.00 -18.51
CA MET A 828 -107.09 -61.93 -18.51
C MET A 828 -107.64 -61.66 -19.92
N ARG A 829 -106.81 -61.83 -20.95
CA ARG A 829 -107.26 -61.77 -22.36
C ARG A 829 -108.04 -63.01 -22.81
N ARG A 830 -108.01 -64.11 -22.04
CA ARG A 830 -108.76 -65.36 -22.29
C ARG A 830 -110.03 -65.49 -21.44
N ASP A 831 -110.38 -64.46 -20.66
CA ASP A 831 -111.56 -64.39 -19.77
C ASP A 831 -111.62 -65.44 -18.62
N GLU A 832 -110.47 -66.05 -18.27
CA GLU A 832 -110.36 -66.97 -17.12
C GLU A 832 -110.15 -66.18 -15.81
N THR A 833 -111.27 -65.81 -15.18
CA THR A 833 -111.29 -64.89 -14.02
C THR A 833 -110.71 -65.44 -12.71
N ASP A 834 -110.67 -66.77 -12.54
CA ASP A 834 -110.12 -67.38 -11.31
C ASP A 834 -108.59 -67.54 -11.35
N GLU A 835 -108.00 -67.82 -12.50
CA GLU A 835 -106.53 -67.91 -12.64
C GLU A 835 -105.88 -66.53 -12.51
N THR A 836 -106.46 -65.50 -13.11
CA THR A 836 -105.97 -64.12 -13.02
C THR A 836 -105.95 -63.59 -11.58
N ARG A 837 -106.98 -63.88 -10.78
CA ARG A 837 -107.03 -63.49 -9.35
C ARG A 837 -105.96 -64.18 -8.52
N LYS A 838 -105.68 -65.47 -8.78
CA LYS A 838 -104.62 -66.22 -8.08
C LYS A 838 -103.24 -65.67 -8.42
N LEU A 839 -102.97 -65.42 -9.70
CA LEU A 839 -101.70 -64.84 -10.17
C LEU A 839 -101.49 -63.41 -9.63
N ALA A 840 -102.52 -62.56 -9.65
CA ALA A 840 -102.42 -61.19 -9.11
C ALA A 840 -102.16 -61.17 -7.60
N LYS A 841 -102.79 -62.07 -6.83
CA LYS A 841 -102.55 -62.20 -5.38
C LYS A 841 -101.12 -62.64 -5.09
N LEU A 842 -100.56 -63.56 -5.89
CA LEU A 842 -99.16 -63.98 -5.76
C LEU A 842 -98.19 -62.83 -6.07
N VAL A 843 -98.44 -62.07 -7.15
CA VAL A 843 -97.64 -60.88 -7.50
C VAL A 843 -97.64 -59.85 -6.37
N ALA A 844 -98.80 -59.57 -5.76
CA ALA A 844 -98.91 -58.65 -4.63
C ALA A 844 -98.21 -59.17 -3.35
N GLN A 845 -98.28 -60.47 -3.09
CA GLN A 845 -97.57 -61.10 -1.96
C GLN A 845 -96.05 -61.05 -2.16
N THR A 846 -95.56 -61.26 -3.38
CA THR A 846 -94.14 -61.09 -3.74
C THR A 846 -93.69 -59.64 -3.57
N ASP A 847 -94.50 -58.65 -3.97
CA ASP A 847 -94.17 -57.24 -3.78
C ASP A 847 -94.06 -56.85 -2.32
N HIS A 848 -94.92 -57.40 -1.46
CA HIS A 848 -94.81 -57.22 -0.02
C HIS A 848 -93.52 -57.82 0.54
N LEU A 849 -93.13 -59.01 0.10
CA LEU A 849 -91.88 -59.67 0.54
C LEU A 849 -90.62 -58.95 0.03
N ILE A 850 -90.66 -58.37 -1.18
CA ILE A 850 -89.59 -57.51 -1.70
C ILE A 850 -89.50 -56.22 -0.87
N ALA A 851 -90.63 -55.59 -0.54
CA ALA A 851 -90.62 -54.38 0.28
C ALA A 851 -90.11 -54.62 1.71
N LEU A 852 -90.41 -55.80 2.28
CA LEU A 852 -89.85 -56.23 3.56
C LEU A 852 -88.34 -56.42 3.47
N SER A 853 -87.85 -57.15 2.44
CA SER A 853 -86.41 -57.40 2.30
C SER A 853 -85.60 -56.11 2.17
N LEU A 854 -86.13 -55.07 1.51
CA LEU A 854 -85.49 -53.76 1.36
C LEU A 854 -85.40 -52.96 2.67
N LYS A 855 -86.25 -53.25 3.66
CA LYS A 855 -86.27 -52.56 4.96
C LYS A 855 -85.51 -53.32 6.04
N GLU A 856 -85.12 -54.56 5.79
CA GLU A 856 -84.42 -55.40 6.77
C GLU A 856 -83.04 -54.86 7.14
N ALA A 857 -82.69 -55.02 8.42
CA ALA A 857 -81.39 -54.65 8.98
C ALA A 857 -80.42 -55.86 9.07
N HIS A 858 -80.85 -57.05 8.65
CA HIS A 858 -80.03 -58.27 8.66
C HIS A 858 -79.98 -58.93 7.29
N PHE A 859 -78.76 -59.24 6.82
CA PHE A 859 -78.52 -59.81 5.50
C PHE A 859 -79.29 -61.11 5.27
N ASP A 860 -79.20 -62.05 6.22
CA ASP A 860 -79.86 -63.35 6.12
C ASP A 860 -81.40 -63.24 6.16
N ALA A 861 -81.95 -62.20 6.80
CA ALA A 861 -83.39 -61.95 6.80
C ALA A 861 -83.84 -61.39 5.43
N ALA A 862 -83.12 -60.39 4.90
CA ALA A 862 -83.38 -59.83 3.58
C ALA A 862 -83.31 -60.92 2.49
N MET A 863 -82.29 -61.77 2.52
CA MET A 863 -82.12 -62.86 1.56
C MET A 863 -83.21 -63.95 1.71
N ARG A 864 -83.62 -64.28 2.94
CA ARG A 864 -84.74 -65.21 3.18
C ARG A 864 -86.04 -64.70 2.59
N HIS A 865 -86.37 -63.43 2.77
CA HIS A 865 -87.59 -62.84 2.19
C HIS A 865 -87.57 -62.85 0.66
N LEU A 866 -86.41 -62.60 0.03
CA LEU A 866 -86.27 -62.72 -1.43
C LEU A 866 -86.41 -64.17 -1.91
N LYS A 867 -85.82 -65.14 -1.21
CA LYS A 867 -85.99 -66.57 -1.55
C LYS A 867 -87.43 -67.05 -1.37
N GLN A 868 -88.11 -66.62 -0.30
CA GLN A 868 -89.53 -66.91 -0.09
C GLN A 868 -90.40 -66.27 -1.19
N ALA A 869 -90.07 -65.06 -1.62
CA ALA A 869 -90.74 -64.40 -2.74
C ALA A 869 -90.56 -65.18 -4.05
N ARG A 870 -89.36 -65.73 -4.27
CA ARG A 870 -89.05 -66.60 -5.42
C ARG A 870 -89.81 -67.93 -5.35
N GLU A 871 -89.81 -68.60 -4.20
CA GLU A 871 -90.52 -69.87 -3.98
C GLU A 871 -92.04 -69.71 -4.13
N ALA A 872 -92.60 -68.61 -3.63
CA ALA A 872 -94.02 -68.31 -3.82
C ALA A 872 -94.40 -68.16 -5.30
N LEU A 873 -93.50 -67.62 -6.12
CA LEU A 873 -93.70 -67.49 -7.57
C LEU A 873 -93.43 -68.78 -8.36
N MET A 874 -92.59 -69.70 -7.86
CA MET A 874 -92.23 -70.97 -8.52
C MET A 874 -93.18 -72.13 -8.19
N ARG A 875 -94.13 -71.96 -7.25
CA ARG A 875 -95.17 -72.95 -6.92
C ARG A 875 -96.40 -72.89 -7.85
N LEU A 876 -96.35 -72.02 -8.87
CA LEU A 876 -97.20 -72.03 -10.06
C LEU A 876 -96.62 -73.01 -11.09
#